data_AF-A0A9X3S4R2-F1
#
_entry.id   AF-A0A9X3S4R2-F1
#
_cell.length_a   1.000
_cell.length_b   1.000
_cell.length_c   1.000
_cell.angle_alpha   90.00
_cell.angle_beta   90.00
_cell.angle_gamma   90.00
#
_symmetry.space_group_name_H-M   'P 1'
#
loop_
_entity.id
_entity.type
_entity.pdbx_description
1 polymer ?
#
loop_
_entity_poly.entity_id
_entity_poly.type
_entity_poly.pdbx_seq_one_letter_code
_entity_poly.pdbx_strand_id
1 'polypeptide(L)'
;MATKQYAVVLSDVHIGNNTPTCWYQASVHEPQLSAALAWILAHRESIREVVLLGDLFDVWTYPPSMRPPTMHDIITANPGMLGAGGPLAAVVRAFPGEVRLLLGNHDGSLTRADIDELNASLGGRIELVGGRWRAVTGTSGKRTVFTHGHHECMFNAPDSRSPWATIPIGHFVSRAIAYQLSRTLPRGRTAADLPGMGNPTGVDVAAILRSWNRRDDLAAFLIEYICRVTGMPQTHPVVMPGGATTTARAAASAFAGLFTLWLGRLGRWEDALRAANADRGGGDDLAYFGQKLAMQTASDLAVMGHTHSAVAGVDVSPVDYVNNGYACVARPDAPRTPYTFTQVDLKSATAQIMAVVPAGAGFGVAPARVRRLPSAVVHGRDYSSYGRIYNRTTRPLQLVTSWKDSANWWAVRPPALIPPQSRLDIWVQDTPLSPRGSDTRFSYTDGRSVYRFAITCPTMLSNAVSSSVPYETKVASGAWRPGRVDGSGYPVQARFYVGAAVPAPPAVPTPGMGPAVPAPAPASAPTEPVHVLAAREILARAGTPPERGIVLCVTRLEAGDGQPLLDTATDRSRTRLTNPPRHLLSPEVQTSPPVAGRRYEYVWIQPNVPPTAPPLTGGMAFLPAQGEPLTVVTFNVAGLDEPRRRCTNGHHAEMQLVGFVNAQPAAWRARLAKLALHNYSRRGPTWGYSACNGCLHDLAVFLETLNHQRRAGRIRASISWERLYDKNRACGHPTDAANIRRLVAAGWDEPMGPRPAGTRWPVTAAAPARPPALVG
;
A
#
# COMPACT_ATOMS: atom_id res chain seq x y z
N MET A 1 -10.85 39.88 -8.31
CA MET A 1 -11.47 38.55 -8.14
C MET A 1 -10.42 37.63 -7.55
N ALA A 2 -10.75 36.83 -6.53
CA ALA A 2 -9.81 35.84 -6.00
C ALA A 2 -9.52 34.78 -7.09
N THR A 3 -8.26 34.40 -7.26
CA THR A 3 -7.89 33.37 -8.24
C THR A 3 -8.42 32.02 -7.78
N LYS A 4 -9.36 31.43 -8.53
CA LYS A 4 -9.83 30.05 -8.33
C LYS A 4 -8.64 29.09 -8.31
N GLN A 5 -8.55 28.27 -7.27
CA GLN A 5 -7.35 27.49 -6.92
C GLN A 5 -7.54 25.97 -7.09
N TYR A 6 -8.78 25.48 -6.98
CA TYR A 6 -9.03 24.05 -6.90
C TYR A 6 -9.53 23.44 -8.21
N ALA A 7 -9.15 22.19 -8.49
CA ALA A 7 -9.91 21.32 -9.37
C ALA A 7 -10.66 20.29 -8.52
N VAL A 8 -11.86 19.90 -8.93
CA VAL A 8 -12.58 18.78 -8.30
C VAL A 8 -12.69 17.63 -9.28
N VAL A 9 -12.37 16.42 -8.83
CA VAL A 9 -12.26 15.23 -9.66
C VAL A 9 -13.28 14.18 -9.22
N LEU A 10 -14.10 13.72 -10.16
CA LEU A 10 -15.05 12.61 -10.02
C LEU A 10 -14.64 11.49 -10.96
N SER A 11 -14.74 10.23 -10.55
CA SER A 11 -14.32 9.06 -11.32
C SER A 11 -15.09 7.83 -10.87
N ASP A 12 -15.18 6.80 -11.71
CA ASP A 12 -15.72 5.48 -11.37
C ASP A 12 -17.17 5.55 -10.86
N VAL A 13 -17.99 6.37 -11.52
CA VAL A 13 -19.41 6.59 -11.22
C VAL A 13 -20.28 5.53 -11.89
N HIS A 14 -19.91 5.11 -13.11
CA HIS A 14 -20.50 4.00 -13.86
C HIS A 14 -21.99 4.15 -14.18
N ILE A 15 -22.47 5.37 -14.50
CA ILE A 15 -23.88 5.60 -14.82
C ILE A 15 -24.27 4.79 -16.06
N GLY A 16 -25.14 3.80 -15.87
CA GLY A 16 -25.74 2.97 -16.91
C GLY A 16 -27.24 3.20 -17.03
N ASN A 17 -27.97 2.29 -17.69
CA ASN A 17 -29.43 2.43 -17.86
C ASN A 17 -30.28 1.79 -16.74
N ASN A 18 -29.70 1.56 -15.56
CA ASN A 18 -30.33 0.84 -14.43
C ASN A 18 -30.68 -0.64 -14.70
N THR A 19 -30.08 -1.28 -15.72
CA THR A 19 -30.14 -2.75 -15.87
C THR A 19 -29.66 -3.41 -14.57
N PRO A 20 -30.29 -4.50 -14.08
CA PRO A 20 -29.93 -5.08 -12.78
C PRO A 20 -28.47 -5.51 -12.61
N THR A 21 -27.75 -5.77 -13.71
CA THR A 21 -26.32 -6.12 -13.66
C THR A 21 -25.39 -4.91 -13.59
N CYS A 22 -25.89 -3.70 -13.88
CA CYS A 22 -25.12 -2.47 -13.81
C CYS A 22 -24.73 -2.15 -12.37
N TRP A 23 -23.50 -1.67 -12.18
CA TRP A 23 -23.02 -1.25 -10.86
C TRP A 23 -23.79 -0.04 -10.37
N TYR A 24 -23.96 0.98 -11.21
CA TYR A 24 -24.82 2.10 -10.89
C TYR A 24 -26.30 1.71 -10.93
N GLN A 25 -26.98 2.13 -9.88
CA GLN A 25 -28.42 2.04 -9.69
C GLN A 25 -28.86 3.38 -9.10
N ALA A 26 -29.72 4.12 -9.80
CA ALA A 26 -30.13 5.48 -9.45
C ALA A 26 -30.67 5.54 -8.01
N SER A 27 -31.52 4.59 -7.64
CA SER A 27 -32.11 4.48 -6.28
C SER A 27 -31.09 4.28 -5.14
N VAL A 28 -29.84 3.95 -5.46
CA VAL A 28 -28.76 3.75 -4.49
C VAL A 28 -27.75 4.88 -4.53
N HIS A 29 -27.28 5.22 -5.73
CA HIS A 29 -26.08 6.03 -5.90
C HIS A 29 -26.38 7.49 -6.25
N GLU A 30 -27.53 7.78 -6.85
CA GLU A 30 -27.90 9.14 -7.23
C GLU A 30 -27.91 10.11 -6.03
N PRO A 31 -28.40 9.74 -4.83
CA PRO A 31 -28.35 10.62 -3.67
C PRO A 31 -26.92 11.02 -3.27
N GLN A 32 -25.97 10.09 -3.34
CA GLN A 32 -24.57 10.35 -2.99
C GLN A 32 -23.87 11.21 -4.04
N LEU A 33 -24.07 10.90 -5.33
CA LEU A 33 -23.56 11.70 -6.44
C LEU A 33 -24.13 13.13 -6.40
N SER A 34 -25.43 13.27 -6.13
CA SER A 34 -26.09 14.57 -5.97
C SER A 34 -25.49 15.38 -4.83
N ALA A 35 -25.17 14.75 -3.70
CA ALA A 35 -24.51 15.43 -2.58
C ALA A 35 -23.09 15.92 -2.93
N ALA A 36 -22.32 15.13 -3.68
CA ALA A 36 -21.00 15.55 -4.18
C ALA A 36 -21.12 16.74 -5.15
N LEU A 37 -22.07 16.70 -6.09
CA LEU A 37 -22.32 17.79 -7.04
C LEU A 37 -22.85 19.06 -6.35
N ALA A 38 -23.71 18.91 -5.34
CA ALA A 38 -24.18 20.03 -4.52
C ALA A 38 -23.02 20.68 -3.74
N TRP A 39 -22.10 19.88 -3.20
CA TRP A 39 -20.89 20.39 -2.56
C TRP A 39 -20.03 21.20 -3.53
N ILE A 40 -19.84 20.70 -4.77
CA ILE A 40 -19.11 21.43 -5.82
C ILE A 40 -19.77 22.80 -6.09
N LEU A 41 -21.09 22.85 -6.24
CA LEU A 41 -21.83 24.09 -6.47
C LEU A 41 -21.71 25.08 -5.32
N ALA A 42 -21.68 24.59 -4.08
CA ALA A 42 -21.50 25.42 -2.89
C ALA A 42 -20.08 26.02 -2.79
N HIS A 43 -19.08 25.40 -3.41
CA HIS A 43 -17.68 25.82 -3.36
C HIS A 43 -17.17 26.46 -4.68
N ARG A 44 -18.08 26.75 -5.62
CA ARG A 44 -17.76 27.21 -6.99
C ARG A 44 -16.83 28.41 -7.08
N GLU A 45 -16.86 29.31 -6.09
CA GLU A 45 -16.02 30.51 -6.08
C GLU A 45 -14.52 30.19 -5.88
N SER A 46 -14.20 29.00 -5.37
CA SER A 46 -12.81 28.54 -5.20
C SER A 46 -12.38 27.50 -6.24
N ILE A 47 -13.33 26.92 -6.99
CA ILE A 47 -13.10 25.85 -7.95
C ILE A 47 -12.90 26.43 -9.36
N ARG A 48 -11.77 26.08 -9.98
CA ARG A 48 -11.38 26.42 -11.35
C ARG A 48 -11.96 25.48 -12.39
N GLU A 49 -12.02 24.18 -12.10
CA GLU A 49 -12.53 23.19 -13.05
C GLU A 49 -13.05 21.94 -12.36
N VAL A 50 -13.99 21.27 -13.03
CA VAL A 50 -14.49 19.94 -12.66
C VAL A 50 -13.99 18.94 -13.69
N VAL A 51 -13.30 17.89 -13.22
CA VAL A 51 -12.73 16.84 -14.05
C VAL A 51 -13.48 15.54 -13.80
N LEU A 52 -14.16 15.05 -14.82
CA LEU A 52 -14.77 13.72 -14.87
C LEU A 52 -13.70 12.78 -15.43
N LEU A 53 -13.06 11.99 -14.56
CA LEU A 53 -11.81 11.28 -14.82
C LEU A 53 -12.02 9.82 -15.24
N GLY A 54 -12.93 9.59 -16.18
CA GLY A 54 -13.20 8.27 -16.72
C GLY A 54 -14.19 7.47 -15.91
N ASP A 55 -14.74 6.45 -16.56
CA ASP A 55 -15.75 5.55 -16.00
C ASP A 55 -16.92 6.34 -15.39
N LEU A 56 -17.29 7.43 -16.05
CA LEU A 56 -18.48 8.20 -15.69
C LEU A 56 -19.73 7.43 -16.12
N PHE A 57 -19.65 6.78 -17.29
CA PHE A 57 -20.69 5.95 -17.85
C PHE A 57 -20.24 4.50 -17.94
N ASP A 58 -21.21 3.58 -17.95
CA ASP A 58 -20.91 2.15 -18.04
C ASP A 58 -21.63 1.51 -19.22
N VAL A 59 -20.83 0.98 -20.15
CA VAL A 59 -21.29 0.16 -21.29
C VAL A 59 -20.73 -1.27 -21.26
N TRP A 60 -20.19 -1.72 -20.12
CA TRP A 60 -19.54 -3.03 -19.98
C TRP A 60 -20.35 -4.04 -19.16
N THR A 61 -21.00 -3.59 -18.09
CA THR A 61 -21.64 -4.48 -17.08
C THR A 61 -23.04 -4.98 -17.46
N TYR A 62 -23.24 -5.34 -18.74
CA TYR A 62 -24.50 -5.88 -19.26
C TYR A 62 -24.33 -7.33 -19.70
N PRO A 63 -25.38 -8.17 -19.64
CA PRO A 63 -25.30 -9.56 -20.06
C PRO A 63 -24.84 -9.67 -21.52
N PRO A 64 -24.11 -10.71 -21.91
CA PRO A 64 -23.45 -10.81 -23.21
C PRO A 64 -24.43 -10.76 -24.39
N SER A 65 -25.66 -11.23 -24.23
CA SER A 65 -26.73 -11.17 -25.23
C SER A 65 -27.39 -9.79 -25.38
N MET A 66 -27.16 -8.87 -24.45
CA MET A 66 -27.74 -7.53 -24.45
C MET A 66 -26.77 -6.53 -25.09
N ARG A 67 -27.21 -5.80 -26.11
CA ARG A 67 -26.43 -4.67 -26.63
C ARG A 67 -26.21 -3.64 -25.51
N PRO A 68 -24.98 -3.19 -25.26
CA PRO A 68 -24.75 -2.07 -24.35
C PRO A 68 -25.58 -0.83 -24.76
N PRO A 69 -26.07 -0.04 -23.78
CA PRO A 69 -26.94 1.10 -24.08
C PRO A 69 -26.19 2.21 -24.83
N THR A 70 -26.95 2.95 -25.62
CA THR A 70 -26.51 4.22 -26.21
C THR A 70 -26.52 5.33 -25.15
N MET A 71 -25.90 6.49 -25.44
CA MET A 71 -26.01 7.65 -24.56
C MET A 71 -27.48 8.07 -24.35
N HIS A 72 -28.28 8.03 -25.41
CA HIS A 72 -29.73 8.25 -25.36
C HIS A 72 -30.43 7.38 -24.30
N ASP A 73 -30.14 6.08 -24.29
CA ASP A 73 -30.74 5.12 -23.36
C ASP A 73 -30.33 5.44 -21.90
N ILE A 74 -29.06 5.82 -21.69
CA ILE A 74 -28.53 6.19 -20.37
C ILE A 74 -29.20 7.47 -19.86
N ILE A 75 -29.35 8.50 -20.71
CA ILE A 75 -30.03 9.76 -20.36
C ILE A 75 -31.48 9.48 -20.00
N THR A 76 -32.19 8.72 -20.85
CA THR A 76 -33.61 8.38 -20.67
C THR A 76 -33.86 7.61 -19.38
N ALA A 77 -32.94 6.73 -18.99
CA ALA A 77 -33.03 5.97 -17.76
C ALA A 77 -32.68 6.77 -16.49
N ASN A 78 -32.03 7.94 -16.62
CA ASN A 78 -31.56 8.75 -15.48
C ASN A 78 -31.89 10.24 -15.63
N PRO A 79 -33.16 10.61 -15.87
CA PRO A 79 -33.53 12.01 -16.11
C PRO A 79 -33.29 12.91 -14.89
N GLY A 80 -33.33 12.35 -13.67
CA GLY A 80 -33.04 13.06 -12.42
C GLY A 80 -31.58 13.54 -12.33
N MET A 81 -30.63 12.78 -12.86
CA MET A 81 -29.20 13.11 -12.84
C MET A 81 -28.75 13.83 -14.12
N LEU A 82 -29.19 13.35 -15.29
CA LEU A 82 -28.67 13.73 -16.62
C LEU A 82 -29.62 14.63 -17.44
N GLY A 83 -30.82 14.89 -16.96
CA GLY A 83 -31.75 15.83 -17.61
C GLY A 83 -31.39 17.30 -17.33
N ALA A 84 -32.02 18.22 -18.05
CA ALA A 84 -31.75 19.67 -17.93
C ALA A 84 -31.95 20.24 -16.52
N GLY A 85 -32.85 19.65 -15.73
CA GLY A 85 -33.08 20.01 -14.32
C GLY A 85 -32.17 19.30 -13.31
N GLY A 86 -31.35 18.35 -13.75
CA GLY A 86 -30.57 17.48 -12.87
C GLY A 86 -29.32 18.13 -12.25
N PRO A 87 -28.73 17.53 -11.20
CA PRO A 87 -27.54 18.04 -10.54
C PRO A 87 -26.32 18.19 -11.46
N LEU A 88 -26.11 17.29 -12.43
CA LEU A 88 -25.00 17.42 -13.36
C LEU A 88 -25.19 18.64 -14.28
N ALA A 89 -26.42 18.87 -14.74
CA ALA A 89 -26.76 20.03 -15.57
C ALA A 89 -26.52 21.34 -14.80
N ALA A 90 -26.86 21.38 -13.51
CA ALA A 90 -26.56 22.52 -12.64
C ALA A 90 -25.05 22.80 -12.52
N VAL A 91 -24.22 21.76 -12.37
CA VAL A 91 -22.75 21.90 -12.36
C VAL A 91 -22.25 22.42 -13.72
N VAL A 92 -22.66 21.82 -14.82
CA VAL A 92 -22.19 22.24 -16.15
C VAL A 92 -22.54 23.69 -16.46
N ARG A 93 -23.72 24.16 -16.06
CA ARG A 93 -24.10 25.58 -16.21
C ARG A 93 -23.32 26.51 -15.29
N ALA A 94 -22.99 26.08 -14.07
CA ALA A 94 -22.21 26.87 -13.12
C ALA A 94 -20.72 26.98 -13.50
N PHE A 95 -20.22 26.08 -14.36
CA PHE A 95 -18.82 25.98 -14.80
C PHE A 95 -18.73 25.99 -16.34
N PRO A 96 -19.13 27.08 -17.02
CA PRO A 96 -19.21 27.13 -18.47
C PRO A 96 -17.83 26.93 -19.12
N GLY A 97 -17.64 25.82 -19.84
CA GLY A 97 -16.36 25.47 -20.47
C GLY A 97 -15.28 24.99 -19.49
N GLU A 98 -15.64 24.79 -18.22
CA GLU A 98 -14.74 24.38 -17.14
C GLU A 98 -15.01 22.94 -16.65
N VAL A 99 -15.94 22.21 -17.28
CA VAL A 99 -16.19 20.78 -17.04
C VAL A 99 -15.57 19.94 -18.15
N ARG A 100 -14.70 19.00 -17.77
CA ARG A 100 -13.91 18.17 -18.70
C ARG A 100 -14.11 16.69 -18.43
N LEU A 101 -14.27 15.90 -19.48
CA LEU A 101 -14.35 14.44 -19.43
C LEU A 101 -13.09 13.84 -20.07
N LEU A 102 -12.33 13.08 -19.29
CA LEU A 102 -11.36 12.11 -19.80
C LEU A 102 -12.06 10.76 -19.82
N LEU A 103 -11.89 9.97 -20.89
CA LEU A 103 -12.50 8.64 -20.94
C LEU A 103 -11.71 7.64 -20.10
N GLY A 104 -12.45 6.76 -19.44
CA GLY A 104 -11.97 5.57 -18.79
C GLY A 104 -12.13 4.35 -19.69
N ASN A 105 -12.03 3.16 -19.12
CA ASN A 105 -12.17 1.93 -19.86
C ASN A 105 -13.65 1.59 -20.10
N HIS A 106 -14.53 1.80 -19.10
CA HIS A 106 -15.96 1.49 -19.19
C HIS A 106 -16.71 2.38 -20.18
N ASP A 107 -16.24 3.61 -20.40
CA ASP A 107 -16.78 4.58 -21.36
C ASP A 107 -15.82 4.88 -22.52
N GLY A 108 -14.78 4.06 -22.70
CA GLY A 108 -13.77 4.24 -23.76
C GLY A 108 -14.28 4.09 -25.20
N SER A 109 -15.52 3.64 -25.40
CA SER A 109 -16.19 3.59 -26.70
C SER A 109 -17.09 4.79 -26.98
N LEU A 110 -17.24 5.74 -26.04
CA LEU A 110 -18.03 6.94 -26.27
C LEU A 110 -17.37 7.81 -27.33
N THR A 111 -18.21 8.39 -28.18
CA THR A 111 -17.83 9.24 -29.30
C THR A 111 -18.11 10.70 -29.01
N ARG A 112 -17.66 11.60 -29.89
CA ARG A 112 -18.03 13.02 -29.81
C ARG A 112 -19.55 13.22 -29.89
N ALA A 113 -20.24 12.42 -30.72
CA ALA A 113 -21.69 12.49 -30.87
C ALA A 113 -22.42 12.13 -29.57
N ASP A 114 -21.96 11.12 -28.83
CA ASP A 114 -22.51 10.78 -27.52
C ASP A 114 -22.37 11.96 -26.54
N ILE A 115 -21.21 12.63 -26.54
CA ILE A 115 -20.99 13.79 -25.67
C ILE A 115 -21.81 15.00 -26.10
N ASP A 116 -22.05 15.18 -27.41
CA ASP A 116 -22.92 16.24 -27.91
C ASP A 116 -24.39 16.00 -27.54
N GLU A 117 -24.86 14.75 -27.57
CA GLU A 117 -26.18 14.36 -27.06
C GLU A 117 -26.31 14.62 -25.56
N LEU A 118 -25.32 14.22 -24.76
CA LEU A 118 -25.27 14.53 -23.34
C LEU A 118 -25.33 16.05 -23.09
N ASN A 119 -24.53 16.83 -23.81
CA ASN A 119 -24.51 18.28 -23.70
C ASN A 119 -25.87 18.91 -24.03
N ALA A 120 -26.56 18.39 -25.05
CA ALA A 120 -27.91 18.82 -25.41
C ALA A 120 -28.90 18.54 -24.26
N SER A 121 -28.84 17.36 -23.63
CA SER A 121 -29.68 17.02 -22.47
C SER A 121 -29.42 17.92 -21.25
N LEU A 122 -28.15 18.25 -20.99
CA LEU A 122 -27.75 19.07 -19.84
C LEU A 122 -27.99 20.57 -20.05
N GLY A 123 -28.15 21.03 -21.29
CA GLY A 123 -28.22 22.46 -21.62
C GLY A 123 -26.90 23.20 -21.32
N GLY A 124 -25.76 22.54 -21.51
CA GLY A 124 -24.43 23.07 -21.22
C GLY A 124 -23.33 22.21 -21.84
N ARG A 125 -22.06 22.63 -21.68
CA ARG A 125 -20.92 21.99 -22.36
C ARG A 125 -19.96 21.27 -21.42
N ILE A 126 -19.82 19.97 -21.61
CA ILE A 126 -18.70 19.13 -21.17
C ILE A 126 -17.70 19.01 -22.34
N GLU A 127 -16.44 19.32 -22.06
CA GLU A 127 -15.34 19.16 -23.01
C GLU A 127 -14.77 17.73 -22.93
N LEU A 128 -14.90 16.97 -24.02
CA LEU A 128 -14.22 15.68 -24.17
C LEU A 128 -12.72 15.91 -24.42
N VAL A 129 -11.88 15.39 -23.55
CA VAL A 129 -10.42 15.44 -23.68
C VAL A 129 -9.96 14.28 -24.55
N GLY A 130 -9.40 14.58 -25.73
CA GLY A 130 -8.97 13.54 -26.68
C GLY A 130 -7.67 12.80 -26.32
N GLY A 131 -6.96 13.23 -25.28
CA GLY A 131 -5.71 12.61 -24.82
C GLY A 131 -5.91 11.58 -23.70
N ARG A 132 -4.96 10.66 -23.55
CA ARG A 132 -4.90 9.66 -22.45
C ARG A 132 -4.75 10.29 -21.06
N TRP A 133 -4.29 11.52 -21.03
CA TRP A 133 -4.05 12.30 -19.82
C TRP A 133 -4.16 13.79 -20.12
N ARG A 134 -4.31 14.57 -19.07
CA ARG A 134 -4.29 16.03 -19.11
C ARG A 134 -3.38 16.56 -18.02
N ALA A 135 -2.40 17.37 -18.39
CA ALA A 135 -1.53 18.06 -17.43
C ALA A 135 -1.95 19.52 -17.30
N VAL A 136 -1.96 20.03 -16.07
CA VAL A 136 -2.34 21.42 -15.80
C VAL A 136 -1.36 22.09 -14.88
N THR A 137 -1.04 23.33 -15.18
CA THR A 137 -0.16 24.17 -14.39
C THR A 137 -0.99 25.07 -13.47
N GLY A 138 -0.67 25.08 -12.18
CA GLY A 138 -1.18 26.06 -11.23
C GLY A 138 -0.40 27.37 -11.26
N THR A 139 -0.86 28.36 -10.50
CA THR A 139 -0.25 29.71 -10.50
C THR A 139 1.19 29.75 -9.96
N SER A 140 1.61 28.73 -9.22
CA SER A 140 3.00 28.58 -8.72
C SER A 140 3.96 27.95 -9.75
N GLY A 141 3.47 27.55 -10.92
CA GLY A 141 4.20 26.72 -11.88
C GLY A 141 4.21 25.22 -11.55
N LYS A 142 3.63 24.81 -10.41
CA LYS A 142 3.42 23.39 -10.08
C LYS A 142 2.42 22.76 -11.05
N ARG A 143 2.61 21.47 -11.35
CA ARG A 143 1.83 20.77 -12.38
C ARG A 143 1.13 19.55 -11.83
N THR A 144 -0.10 19.31 -12.25
CA THR A 144 -0.88 18.11 -11.91
C THR A 144 -1.25 17.38 -13.20
N VAL A 145 -1.02 16.07 -13.25
CA VAL A 145 -1.49 15.21 -14.34
C VAL A 145 -2.71 14.41 -13.89
N PHE A 146 -3.73 14.41 -14.74
CA PHE A 146 -4.97 13.65 -14.60
C PHE A 146 -5.00 12.56 -15.66
N THR A 147 -5.24 11.31 -15.28
CA THR A 147 -5.55 10.19 -16.19
C THR A 147 -6.44 9.20 -15.45
N HIS A 148 -7.29 8.43 -16.13
CA HIS A 148 -8.07 7.39 -15.44
C HIS A 148 -7.16 6.34 -14.77
N GLY A 149 -6.11 5.91 -15.49
CA GLY A 149 -5.13 4.91 -15.05
C GLY A 149 -5.18 3.61 -15.87
N HIS A 150 -6.33 3.28 -16.47
CA HIS A 150 -6.54 2.03 -17.23
C HIS A 150 -5.52 1.80 -18.36
N HIS A 151 -4.94 2.85 -18.95
CA HIS A 151 -3.92 2.74 -20.02
C HIS A 151 -2.62 2.04 -19.60
N GLU A 152 -2.39 1.92 -18.30
CA GLU A 152 -1.23 1.27 -17.69
C GLU A 152 -1.59 -0.07 -17.03
N CYS A 153 -2.84 -0.50 -17.18
CA CYS A 153 -3.35 -1.76 -16.66
C CYS A 153 -3.55 -2.76 -17.80
N MET A 154 -2.94 -3.94 -17.70
CA MET A 154 -2.81 -4.87 -18.82
C MET A 154 -4.15 -5.30 -19.41
N PHE A 155 -5.14 -5.56 -18.56
CA PHE A 155 -6.41 -6.11 -19.00
C PHE A 155 -7.42 -5.05 -19.40
N ASN A 156 -7.23 -3.81 -18.97
CA ASN A 156 -8.16 -2.71 -19.21
C ASN A 156 -7.63 -1.64 -20.17
N ALA A 157 -6.36 -1.68 -20.59
CA ALA A 157 -5.86 -0.77 -21.62
C ALA A 157 -6.32 -1.19 -23.02
N PRO A 158 -6.65 -0.22 -23.90
CA PRO A 158 -6.87 -0.48 -25.32
C PRO A 158 -5.66 -1.19 -25.97
N ASP A 159 -5.92 -2.15 -26.87
CA ASP A 159 -4.92 -2.82 -27.70
C ASP A 159 -5.19 -2.48 -29.17
N SER A 160 -4.21 -1.87 -29.85
CA SER A 160 -4.34 -1.49 -31.26
C SER A 160 -4.46 -2.67 -32.21
N ARG A 161 -4.17 -3.90 -31.77
CA ARG A 161 -4.38 -5.14 -32.55
C ARG A 161 -5.82 -5.64 -32.45
N SER A 162 -6.58 -5.16 -31.47
CA SER A 162 -7.98 -5.55 -31.27
C SER A 162 -8.83 -5.12 -32.47
N PRO A 163 -9.65 -6.01 -33.05
CA PRO A 163 -10.60 -5.63 -34.08
C PRO A 163 -11.76 -4.77 -33.55
N TRP A 164 -11.82 -4.54 -32.22
CA TRP A 164 -12.87 -3.79 -31.54
C TRP A 164 -12.40 -2.41 -31.05
N ALA A 165 -11.43 -1.81 -31.75
CA ALA A 165 -10.91 -0.47 -31.48
C ALA A 165 -10.43 -0.29 -30.03
N THR A 166 -11.13 0.53 -29.23
CA THR A 166 -10.73 0.85 -27.85
C THR A 166 -11.13 -0.21 -26.83
N ILE A 167 -11.89 -1.24 -27.22
CA ILE A 167 -12.41 -2.27 -26.31
C ILE A 167 -11.29 -3.27 -25.93
N PRO A 168 -10.93 -3.37 -24.64
CA PRO A 168 -9.88 -4.27 -24.16
C PRO A 168 -10.44 -5.63 -23.70
N ILE A 169 -9.55 -6.54 -23.32
CA ILE A 169 -9.96 -7.88 -22.86
C ILE A 169 -10.83 -7.85 -21.59
N GLY A 170 -10.64 -6.85 -20.73
CA GLY A 170 -11.43 -6.60 -19.52
C GLY A 170 -12.92 -6.38 -19.79
N HIS A 171 -13.29 -5.94 -21.00
CA HIS A 171 -14.69 -5.90 -21.42
C HIS A 171 -15.30 -7.30 -21.39
N PHE A 172 -14.65 -8.29 -22.01
CA PHE A 172 -15.15 -9.67 -22.05
C PHE A 172 -15.21 -10.33 -20.67
N VAL A 173 -14.29 -9.97 -19.78
CA VAL A 173 -14.34 -10.36 -18.35
C VAL A 173 -15.61 -9.80 -17.70
N SER A 174 -15.89 -8.51 -17.89
CA SER A 174 -17.08 -7.85 -17.35
C SER A 174 -18.38 -8.43 -17.91
N ARG A 175 -18.41 -8.77 -19.21
CA ARG A 175 -19.55 -9.44 -19.86
C ARG A 175 -19.81 -10.84 -19.31
N ALA A 176 -18.75 -11.61 -19.03
CA ALA A 176 -18.87 -12.91 -18.39
C ALA A 176 -19.41 -12.80 -16.95
N ILE A 177 -18.96 -11.79 -16.20
CA ILE A 177 -19.48 -11.49 -14.86
C ILE A 177 -20.97 -11.13 -14.93
N ALA A 178 -21.36 -10.26 -15.85
CA ALA A 178 -22.76 -9.89 -16.05
C ALA A 178 -23.62 -11.08 -16.50
N TYR A 179 -23.08 -12.02 -17.29
CA TYR A 179 -23.75 -13.28 -17.61
C TYR A 179 -24.09 -14.09 -16.36
N GLN A 180 -23.14 -14.23 -15.43
CA GLN A 180 -23.39 -14.91 -14.16
C GLN A 180 -24.48 -14.17 -13.36
N LEU A 181 -24.32 -12.86 -13.15
CA LEU A 181 -25.27 -12.05 -12.39
C LEU A 181 -26.69 -12.13 -12.95
N SER A 182 -26.86 -12.10 -14.28
CA SER A 182 -28.18 -12.21 -14.92
C SER A 182 -28.93 -13.51 -14.60
N ARG A 183 -28.21 -14.57 -14.21
CA ARG A 183 -28.77 -15.88 -13.86
C ARG A 183 -28.90 -16.10 -12.35
N THR A 184 -28.05 -15.44 -11.56
CA THR A 184 -27.96 -15.67 -10.12
C THR A 184 -28.57 -14.57 -9.27
N LEU A 185 -28.82 -13.37 -9.84
CA LEU A 185 -29.47 -12.29 -9.11
C LEU A 185 -30.91 -12.70 -8.75
N PRO A 186 -31.30 -12.62 -7.46
CA PRO A 186 -32.68 -12.82 -7.08
C PRO A 186 -33.58 -11.78 -7.74
N ARG A 187 -34.83 -12.16 -8.02
CA ARG A 187 -35.82 -11.25 -8.63
C ARG A 187 -35.97 -9.98 -7.79
N GLY A 188 -35.90 -8.82 -8.46
CA GLY A 188 -36.00 -7.51 -7.81
C GLY A 188 -34.73 -7.03 -7.11
N ARG A 189 -33.63 -7.80 -7.15
CA ARG A 189 -32.30 -7.37 -6.69
C ARG A 189 -31.46 -6.91 -7.86
N THR A 190 -30.46 -6.10 -7.56
CA THR A 190 -29.51 -5.52 -8.52
C THR A 190 -28.07 -5.85 -8.12
N ALA A 191 -27.09 -5.48 -8.94
CA ALA A 191 -25.69 -5.61 -8.57
C ALA A 191 -25.40 -4.80 -7.29
N ALA A 192 -26.00 -3.62 -7.12
CA ALA A 192 -25.85 -2.74 -5.96
C ALA A 192 -26.35 -3.33 -4.61
N ASP A 193 -26.94 -4.52 -4.66
CA ASP A 193 -27.46 -5.26 -3.52
C ASP A 193 -26.54 -6.37 -3.01
N LEU A 194 -25.45 -6.66 -3.72
CA LEU A 194 -24.48 -7.70 -3.38
C LEU A 194 -23.28 -7.10 -2.63
N PRO A 195 -22.54 -7.90 -1.84
CA PRO A 195 -21.27 -7.45 -1.26
C PRO A 195 -20.10 -7.58 -2.25
N GLY A 196 -19.00 -6.87 -2.01
CA GLY A 196 -17.74 -7.03 -2.75
C GLY A 196 -17.69 -6.27 -4.07
N MET A 197 -18.29 -5.09 -4.11
CA MET A 197 -18.44 -4.31 -5.34
C MET A 197 -17.12 -3.96 -6.04
N GLY A 198 -17.18 -3.84 -7.37
CA GLY A 198 -16.04 -3.79 -8.28
C GLY A 198 -15.57 -5.19 -8.69
N ASN A 199 -15.97 -6.22 -7.95
CA ASN A 199 -15.78 -7.63 -8.27
C ASN A 199 -16.80 -8.53 -7.52
N PRO A 200 -18.11 -8.36 -7.79
CA PRO A 200 -19.17 -9.06 -7.05
C PRO A 200 -19.13 -10.59 -7.18
N THR A 201 -18.37 -11.10 -8.15
CA THR A 201 -18.15 -12.53 -8.40
C THR A 201 -16.96 -13.11 -7.62
N GLY A 202 -16.16 -12.28 -6.93
CA GLY A 202 -15.00 -12.71 -6.15
C GLY A 202 -13.83 -13.22 -7.01
N VAL A 203 -13.74 -12.79 -8.27
CA VAL A 203 -12.67 -13.18 -9.21
C VAL A 203 -11.34 -12.62 -8.74
N ASP A 204 -10.52 -13.45 -8.11
CA ASP A 204 -9.21 -13.00 -7.63
C ASP A 204 -8.22 -12.95 -8.81
N VAL A 205 -8.02 -11.75 -9.40
CA VAL A 205 -6.99 -11.51 -10.42
C VAL A 205 -5.62 -11.99 -9.94
N ALA A 206 -5.32 -11.87 -8.65
CA ALA A 206 -4.07 -12.37 -8.11
C ALA A 206 -4.04 -13.90 -8.05
N ALA A 207 -5.18 -14.58 -7.89
CA ALA A 207 -5.25 -16.03 -8.04
C ALA A 207 -5.00 -16.45 -9.48
N ILE A 208 -5.54 -15.72 -10.46
CA ILE A 208 -5.28 -15.96 -11.89
C ILE A 208 -3.77 -15.87 -12.16
N LEU A 209 -3.12 -14.80 -11.71
CA LEU A 209 -1.68 -14.62 -11.92
C LEU A 209 -0.82 -15.62 -11.13
N ARG A 210 -1.27 -16.09 -9.96
CA ARG A 210 -0.58 -17.16 -9.21
C ARG A 210 -0.74 -18.54 -9.86
N SER A 211 -1.90 -18.81 -10.45
CA SER A 211 -2.23 -20.09 -11.10
C SER A 211 -1.74 -20.17 -12.54
N TRP A 212 -1.42 -19.04 -13.16
CA TRP A 212 -0.84 -19.00 -14.50
C TRP A 212 0.55 -19.65 -14.50
N ASN A 213 0.70 -20.73 -15.26
CA ASN A 213 1.94 -21.53 -15.33
C ASN A 213 3.09 -20.84 -16.11
N ARG A 214 2.87 -19.62 -16.60
CA ARG A 214 3.81 -18.79 -17.36
C ARG A 214 4.29 -19.38 -18.70
N ARG A 215 3.72 -20.52 -19.12
CA ARG A 215 3.94 -21.13 -20.43
C ARG A 215 2.78 -20.85 -21.37
N ASP A 216 1.57 -20.82 -20.82
CA ASP A 216 0.36 -20.56 -21.58
C ASP A 216 0.20 -19.06 -21.87
N ASP A 217 -0.61 -18.74 -22.88
CA ASP A 217 -1.00 -17.36 -23.14
C ASP A 217 -1.88 -16.81 -22.02
N LEU A 218 -1.47 -15.69 -21.41
CA LEU A 218 -2.18 -15.12 -20.26
C LEU A 218 -3.59 -14.64 -20.62
N ALA A 219 -3.80 -14.12 -21.84
CA ALA A 219 -5.11 -13.66 -22.28
C ALA A 219 -6.09 -14.84 -22.46
N ALA A 220 -5.64 -15.92 -23.10
CA ALA A 220 -6.39 -17.16 -23.21
C ALA A 220 -6.71 -17.77 -21.83
N PHE A 221 -5.71 -17.83 -20.93
CA PHE A 221 -5.90 -18.32 -19.57
C PHE A 221 -6.92 -17.49 -18.77
N LEU A 222 -6.85 -16.15 -18.88
CA LEU A 222 -7.81 -15.24 -18.25
C LEU A 222 -9.24 -15.51 -18.74
N ILE A 223 -9.43 -15.60 -20.07
CA ILE A 223 -10.74 -15.86 -20.68
C ILE A 223 -11.28 -17.23 -20.29
N GLU A 224 -10.45 -18.27 -20.33
CA GLU A 224 -10.85 -19.60 -19.92
C GLU A 224 -11.28 -19.62 -18.46
N TYR A 225 -10.45 -19.05 -17.58
CA TYR A 225 -10.71 -18.98 -16.15
C TYR A 225 -12.04 -18.24 -15.88
N ILE A 226 -12.24 -17.05 -16.46
CA ILE A 226 -13.45 -16.27 -16.18
C ILE A 226 -14.70 -16.95 -16.73
N CYS A 227 -14.64 -17.52 -17.94
CA CYS A 227 -15.76 -18.27 -18.52
C CYS A 227 -16.13 -19.47 -17.66
N ARG A 228 -15.13 -20.19 -17.13
CA ARG A 228 -15.34 -21.32 -16.21
C ARG A 228 -16.00 -20.89 -14.90
N VAL A 229 -15.49 -19.84 -14.24
CA VAL A 229 -16.01 -19.37 -12.94
C VAL A 229 -17.43 -18.79 -13.08
N THR A 230 -17.71 -18.08 -14.17
CA THR A 230 -19.01 -17.47 -14.42
C THR A 230 -20.02 -18.43 -15.06
N GLY A 231 -19.54 -19.58 -15.54
CA GLY A 231 -20.32 -20.58 -16.29
C GLY A 231 -20.75 -20.10 -17.68
N MET A 232 -20.12 -19.07 -18.24
CA MET A 232 -20.38 -18.59 -19.61
C MET A 232 -19.63 -19.49 -20.61
N PRO A 233 -20.31 -20.12 -21.59
CA PRO A 233 -19.61 -20.81 -22.67
C PRO A 233 -18.71 -19.84 -23.43
N GLN A 234 -17.46 -20.23 -23.75
CA GLN A 234 -16.55 -19.34 -24.50
C GLN A 234 -17.07 -18.98 -25.90
N THR A 235 -17.97 -19.79 -26.46
CA THR A 235 -18.64 -19.58 -27.75
C THR A 235 -19.97 -18.84 -27.61
N HIS A 236 -20.38 -18.44 -26.40
CA HIS A 236 -21.61 -17.69 -26.20
C HIS A 236 -21.52 -16.34 -26.96
N PRO A 237 -22.55 -15.95 -27.73
CA PRO A 237 -22.58 -14.67 -28.43
C PRO A 237 -22.44 -13.49 -27.47
N VAL A 238 -21.51 -12.59 -27.79
CA VAL A 238 -21.33 -11.30 -27.11
C VAL A 238 -21.68 -10.19 -28.09
N VAL A 239 -22.77 -9.47 -27.83
CA VAL A 239 -23.20 -8.31 -28.60
C VAL A 239 -22.36 -7.10 -28.21
N MET A 240 -21.65 -6.52 -29.18
CA MET A 240 -20.76 -5.36 -29.02
C MET A 240 -21.56 -4.04 -29.08
N PRO A 241 -21.00 -2.90 -28.62
CA PRO A 241 -21.69 -1.60 -28.68
C PRO A 241 -22.22 -1.22 -30.07
N GLY A 242 -21.45 -1.53 -31.12
CA GLY A 242 -21.86 -1.32 -32.52
C GLY A 242 -22.92 -2.30 -33.05
N GLY A 243 -23.42 -3.24 -32.23
CA GLY A 243 -24.42 -4.25 -32.61
C GLY A 243 -23.84 -5.51 -33.26
N ALA A 244 -22.57 -5.50 -33.67
CA ALA A 244 -21.86 -6.69 -34.13
C ALA A 244 -21.76 -7.74 -33.01
N THR A 245 -21.65 -9.02 -33.37
CA THR A 245 -21.54 -10.12 -32.42
C THR A 245 -20.16 -10.77 -32.50
N THR A 246 -19.59 -11.14 -31.36
CA THR A 246 -18.34 -11.91 -31.24
C THR A 246 -18.49 -12.97 -30.14
N THR A 247 -17.39 -13.56 -29.68
CA THR A 247 -17.37 -14.52 -28.57
C THR A 247 -16.15 -14.29 -27.67
N ALA A 248 -16.18 -14.82 -26.44
CA ALA A 248 -15.01 -14.78 -25.57
C ALA A 248 -13.82 -15.58 -26.16
N ARG A 249 -14.09 -16.67 -26.89
CA ARG A 249 -13.07 -17.42 -27.63
C ARG A 249 -12.36 -16.54 -28.67
N ALA A 250 -13.11 -15.77 -29.45
CA ALA A 250 -12.54 -14.84 -30.42
C ALA A 250 -11.71 -13.74 -29.73
N ALA A 251 -12.15 -13.27 -28.56
CA ALA A 251 -11.36 -12.34 -27.75
C ALA A 251 -10.03 -12.95 -27.29
N ALA A 252 -10.03 -14.18 -26.78
CA ALA A 252 -8.79 -14.88 -26.41
C ALA A 252 -7.79 -14.93 -27.59
N SER A 253 -8.26 -15.21 -28.80
CA SER A 253 -7.42 -15.20 -30.00
C SER A 253 -6.95 -13.79 -30.38
N ALA A 254 -7.81 -12.78 -30.33
CA ALA A 254 -7.47 -11.40 -30.68
C ALA A 254 -6.43 -10.78 -29.75
N PHE A 255 -6.44 -11.17 -28.47
CA PHE A 255 -5.50 -10.70 -27.45
C PHE A 255 -4.34 -11.66 -27.20
N ALA A 256 -4.15 -12.68 -28.03
CA ALA A 256 -3.03 -13.61 -27.87
C ALA A 256 -1.67 -12.87 -27.83
N GLY A 257 -0.78 -13.35 -26.97
CA GLY A 257 0.52 -12.73 -26.69
C GLY A 257 0.45 -11.43 -25.90
N LEU A 258 -0.68 -11.11 -25.24
CA LEU A 258 -0.85 -9.84 -24.51
C LEU A 258 0.29 -9.58 -23.52
N PHE A 259 0.64 -10.57 -22.70
CA PHE A 259 1.75 -10.40 -21.75
C PHE A 259 3.08 -10.11 -22.45
N THR A 260 3.38 -10.84 -23.53
CA THR A 260 4.59 -10.63 -24.35
C THR A 260 4.63 -9.23 -24.96
N LEU A 261 3.49 -8.71 -25.43
CA LEU A 261 3.38 -7.35 -25.94
C LEU A 261 3.69 -6.32 -24.85
N TRP A 262 3.14 -6.50 -23.66
CA TRP A 262 3.39 -5.62 -22.52
C TRP A 262 4.83 -5.72 -22.02
N LEU A 263 5.42 -6.91 -22.02
CA LEU A 263 6.85 -7.11 -21.77
C LEU A 263 7.70 -6.33 -22.78
N GLY A 264 7.36 -6.38 -24.07
CA GLY A 264 8.03 -5.58 -25.11
C GLY A 264 7.86 -4.07 -24.90
N ARG A 265 6.64 -3.61 -24.59
CA ARG A 265 6.32 -2.19 -24.34
C ARG A 265 7.04 -1.64 -23.12
N LEU A 266 7.03 -2.38 -22.01
CA LEU A 266 7.57 -1.94 -20.73
C LEU A 266 9.05 -2.30 -20.56
N GLY A 267 9.56 -3.24 -21.37
CA GLY A 267 10.96 -3.66 -21.43
C GLY A 267 11.43 -4.53 -20.27
N ARG A 268 10.54 -4.89 -19.33
CA ARG A 268 10.88 -5.66 -18.14
C ARG A 268 9.70 -6.54 -17.68
N TRP A 269 10.02 -7.78 -17.29
CA TRP A 269 9.03 -8.77 -16.85
C TRP A 269 8.25 -8.30 -15.63
N GLU A 270 8.95 -7.74 -14.64
CA GLU A 270 8.34 -7.21 -13.42
C GLU A 270 7.32 -6.12 -13.73
N ASP A 271 7.59 -5.24 -14.70
CA ASP A 271 6.67 -4.15 -15.03
C ASP A 271 5.45 -4.64 -15.82
N ALA A 272 5.63 -5.63 -16.70
CA ALA A 272 4.49 -6.32 -17.30
C ALA A 272 3.62 -7.01 -16.24
N LEU A 273 4.24 -7.65 -15.25
CA LEU A 273 3.52 -8.23 -14.12
C LEU A 273 2.82 -7.16 -13.25
N ARG A 274 3.45 -6.00 -13.02
CA ARG A 274 2.81 -4.84 -12.38
C ARG A 274 1.60 -4.36 -13.16
N ALA A 275 1.70 -4.26 -14.49
CA ALA A 275 0.57 -3.86 -15.32
C ALA A 275 -0.60 -4.86 -15.21
N ALA A 276 -0.31 -6.17 -15.16
CA ALA A 276 -1.33 -7.19 -14.93
C ALA A 276 -1.91 -7.13 -13.50
N ASN A 277 -1.10 -6.77 -12.51
CA ASN A 277 -1.53 -6.56 -11.13
C ASN A 277 -2.20 -5.20 -10.90
N ALA A 278 -2.04 -4.21 -11.77
CA ALA A 278 -2.59 -2.87 -11.56
C ALA A 278 -4.13 -2.85 -11.63
N ASP A 279 -4.71 -3.85 -12.30
CA ASP A 279 -6.16 -4.13 -12.27
C ASP A 279 -6.63 -4.78 -10.95
N ARG A 280 -5.70 -5.16 -10.08
CA ARG A 280 -6.03 -5.65 -8.74
C ARG A 280 -6.51 -4.48 -7.89
N GLY A 281 -7.63 -4.69 -7.19
CA GLY A 281 -8.12 -3.77 -6.16
C GLY A 281 -7.01 -3.40 -5.17
N GLY A 282 -6.98 -2.13 -4.77
CA GLY A 282 -5.98 -1.53 -3.90
C GLY A 282 -5.25 -0.36 -4.55
N GLY A 283 -5.00 -0.38 -5.86
CA GLY A 283 -4.25 0.71 -6.52
C GLY A 283 -2.76 0.76 -6.18
N ASP A 284 -2.22 -0.34 -5.62
CA ASP A 284 -0.82 -0.43 -5.17
C ASP A 284 0.16 -0.32 -6.36
N ASP A 285 0.00 -1.16 -7.38
CA ASP A 285 0.83 -1.09 -8.60
C ASP A 285 0.44 0.06 -9.53
N LEU A 286 -0.77 0.61 -9.40
CA LEU A 286 -1.16 1.79 -10.17
C LEU A 286 -0.36 3.03 -9.74
N ALA A 287 0.02 3.14 -8.47
CA ALA A 287 0.89 4.21 -7.97
C ALA A 287 2.25 4.24 -8.69
N TYR A 288 2.82 3.08 -9.02
CA TYR A 288 4.06 2.98 -9.81
C TYR A 288 3.91 3.70 -11.16
N PHE A 289 2.82 3.43 -11.87
CA PHE A 289 2.54 4.05 -13.17
C PHE A 289 2.14 5.52 -13.04
N GLY A 290 1.45 5.91 -11.97
CA GLY A 290 1.17 7.31 -11.64
C GLY A 290 2.44 8.13 -11.44
N GLN A 291 3.42 7.60 -10.71
CA GLN A 291 4.73 8.22 -10.57
C GLN A 291 5.44 8.36 -11.91
N LYS A 292 5.50 7.27 -12.67
CA LYS A 292 6.13 7.24 -13.98
C LYS A 292 5.54 8.30 -14.91
N LEU A 293 4.22 8.37 -15.01
CA LEU A 293 3.52 9.35 -15.85
C LEU A 293 3.77 10.79 -15.37
N ALA A 294 3.71 11.04 -14.06
CA ALA A 294 3.98 12.36 -13.52
C ALA A 294 5.40 12.82 -13.88
N MET A 295 6.40 11.96 -13.72
CA MET A 295 7.77 12.27 -14.07
C MET A 295 7.95 12.50 -15.59
N GLN A 296 7.34 11.65 -16.43
CA GLN A 296 7.36 11.82 -17.89
C GLN A 296 6.69 13.11 -18.36
N THR A 297 5.68 13.57 -17.64
CA THR A 297 4.98 14.82 -17.93
C THR A 297 5.54 16.02 -17.17
N ALA A 298 6.60 15.83 -16.36
CA ALA A 298 7.14 16.83 -15.45
C ALA A 298 6.05 17.46 -14.56
N SER A 299 5.27 16.63 -13.89
CA SER A 299 4.20 16.95 -12.94
C SER A 299 4.63 16.69 -11.49
N ASP A 300 4.06 17.42 -10.54
CA ASP A 300 4.28 17.28 -9.09
C ASP A 300 3.21 16.42 -8.40
N LEU A 301 2.08 16.18 -9.07
CA LEU A 301 0.99 15.32 -8.61
C LEU A 301 0.42 14.52 -9.77
N ALA A 302 0.15 13.23 -9.56
CA ALA A 302 -0.70 12.40 -10.41
C ALA A 302 -2.04 12.12 -9.72
N VAL A 303 -3.14 12.26 -10.46
CA VAL A 303 -4.50 11.91 -10.01
C VAL A 303 -5.08 10.85 -10.95
N MET A 304 -5.58 9.75 -10.37
CA MET A 304 -6.16 8.58 -11.03
C MET A 304 -7.50 8.15 -10.43
N GLY A 305 -8.23 7.20 -11.06
CA GLY A 305 -9.51 6.67 -10.56
C GLY A 305 -9.66 5.13 -10.59
N HIS A 306 -9.23 4.52 -11.70
CA HIS A 306 -9.41 3.13 -12.16
C HIS A 306 -9.63 1.95 -11.18
N THR A 307 -8.95 1.88 -10.02
CA THR A 307 -8.95 0.62 -9.22
C THR A 307 -10.06 0.51 -8.19
N HIS A 308 -11.01 1.44 -8.19
CA HIS A 308 -12.09 1.47 -7.20
C HIS A 308 -11.56 1.47 -5.75
N SER A 309 -10.35 1.99 -5.53
CA SER A 309 -9.66 1.93 -4.23
C SER A 309 -9.00 3.25 -3.94
N ALA A 310 -9.51 3.98 -2.95
CA ALA A 310 -8.96 5.27 -2.61
C ALA A 310 -7.53 5.14 -2.07
N VAL A 311 -6.61 5.97 -2.57
CA VAL A 311 -5.23 6.09 -2.09
C VAL A 311 -4.88 7.57 -2.03
N ALA A 312 -4.51 8.07 -0.85
CA ALA A 312 -4.30 9.50 -0.61
C ALA A 312 -2.82 9.92 -0.56
N GLY A 313 -1.96 9.21 -1.29
CA GLY A 313 -0.53 9.53 -1.32
C GLY A 313 0.40 8.33 -1.29
N VAL A 314 1.67 8.66 -1.49
CA VAL A 314 2.81 7.79 -1.25
C VAL A 314 3.71 8.48 -0.22
N ASP A 315 4.10 7.80 0.85
CA ASP A 315 4.91 8.37 1.92
C ASP A 315 6.33 8.69 1.46
N VAL A 316 6.84 7.86 0.55
CA VAL A 316 8.20 8.00 0.03
C VAL A 316 8.20 8.02 -1.49
N SER A 317 8.26 9.23 -2.04
CA SER A 317 8.16 9.47 -3.48
C SER A 317 8.68 10.86 -3.89
N PRO A 318 9.14 11.08 -5.14
CA PRO A 318 9.43 12.42 -5.66
C PRO A 318 8.20 13.21 -6.11
N VAL A 319 7.12 12.52 -6.50
CA VAL A 319 5.83 13.11 -6.91
C VAL A 319 4.74 12.58 -5.97
N ASP A 320 3.77 13.41 -5.61
CA ASP A 320 2.59 12.94 -4.89
C ASP A 320 1.63 12.19 -5.83
N TYR A 321 0.76 11.35 -5.26
CA TYR A 321 -0.15 10.51 -6.03
C TYR A 321 -1.48 10.34 -5.30
N VAL A 322 -2.58 10.46 -6.04
CA VAL A 322 -3.91 10.14 -5.52
C VAL A 322 -4.63 9.22 -6.48
N ASN A 323 -5.28 8.20 -5.92
CA ASN A 323 -6.32 7.45 -6.60
C ASN A 323 -7.68 7.79 -5.98
N ASN A 324 -8.62 8.24 -6.81
CA ASN A 324 -9.88 8.85 -6.40
C ASN A 324 -10.75 7.90 -5.57
N GLY A 325 -10.75 6.62 -5.92
CA GLY A 325 -11.46 5.59 -5.17
C GLY A 325 -12.79 5.22 -5.82
N TYR A 326 -13.87 5.21 -5.03
CA TYR A 326 -15.09 4.49 -5.35
C TYR A 326 -16.28 5.46 -5.41
N ALA A 327 -17.06 5.48 -6.50
CA ALA A 327 -18.31 6.26 -6.56
C ALA A 327 -19.60 5.39 -6.67
N CYS A 328 -19.54 4.15 -7.18
CA CYS A 328 -20.72 3.27 -7.25
C CYS A 328 -20.84 2.21 -6.11
N VAL A 329 -20.68 2.63 -4.84
CA VAL A 329 -20.61 1.69 -3.70
C VAL A 329 -21.94 0.97 -3.43
N ALA A 330 -21.97 -0.37 -3.42
CA ALA A 330 -23.19 -1.10 -3.06
C ALA A 330 -23.60 -0.91 -1.60
N ARG A 331 -24.90 -1.13 -1.36
CA ARG A 331 -25.52 -1.02 -0.04
C ARG A 331 -24.77 -1.80 1.05
N PRO A 332 -24.33 -3.06 0.86
CA PRO A 332 -23.65 -3.80 1.92
C PRO A 332 -22.24 -3.27 2.26
N ASP A 333 -21.62 -2.54 1.33
CA ASP A 333 -20.25 -2.03 1.48
C ASP A 333 -20.20 -0.57 1.94
N ALA A 334 -21.28 0.20 1.75
CA ALA A 334 -21.39 1.61 2.11
C ALA A 334 -20.96 1.95 3.57
N PRO A 335 -21.23 1.12 4.61
CA PRO A 335 -20.77 1.42 5.97
C PRO A 335 -19.24 1.43 6.14
N ARG A 336 -18.51 0.78 5.23
CA ARG A 336 -17.05 0.59 5.31
C ARG A 336 -16.30 1.33 4.20
N THR A 337 -16.97 1.57 3.09
CA THR A 337 -16.41 2.23 1.91
C THR A 337 -17.32 3.40 1.56
N PRO A 338 -16.94 4.65 1.86
CA PRO A 338 -17.75 5.79 1.43
C PRO A 338 -17.58 6.03 -0.08
N TYR A 339 -18.57 6.68 -0.68
CA TYR A 339 -18.40 7.34 -1.98
C TYR A 339 -17.29 8.39 -1.85
N THR A 340 -16.32 8.41 -2.74
CA THR A 340 -15.20 9.36 -2.71
C THR A 340 -15.03 10.18 -3.99
N PHE A 341 -14.52 11.40 -3.82
CA PHE A 341 -14.08 12.29 -4.90
C PHE A 341 -12.86 13.08 -4.44
N THR A 342 -12.12 13.74 -5.33
CA THR A 342 -10.85 14.40 -4.97
C THR A 342 -10.91 15.91 -5.19
N GLN A 343 -10.56 16.68 -4.16
CA GLN A 343 -10.26 18.10 -4.29
C GLN A 343 -8.75 18.27 -4.48
N VAL A 344 -8.34 18.91 -5.57
CA VAL A 344 -6.95 19.16 -5.93
C VAL A 344 -6.64 20.63 -5.78
N ASP A 345 -5.66 20.96 -4.95
CA ASP A 345 -5.05 22.28 -4.93
C ASP A 345 -4.01 22.37 -6.05
N LEU A 346 -4.35 23.12 -7.09
CA LEU A 346 -3.50 23.25 -8.28
C LEU A 346 -2.27 24.12 -8.01
N LYS A 347 -2.33 25.03 -7.03
CA LYS A 347 -1.22 25.90 -6.67
C LYS A 347 -0.13 25.11 -5.93
N SER A 348 -0.49 24.26 -4.99
CA SER A 348 0.50 23.42 -4.27
C SER A 348 0.78 22.09 -4.97
N ALA A 349 -0.08 21.68 -5.90
CA ALA A 349 -0.15 20.33 -6.44
C ALA A 349 -0.30 19.28 -5.32
N THR A 350 -1.22 19.54 -4.40
CA THR A 350 -1.64 18.59 -3.35
C THR A 350 -3.10 18.22 -3.53
N ALA A 351 -3.52 17.09 -2.96
CA ALA A 351 -4.89 16.63 -3.07
C ALA A 351 -5.44 16.14 -1.73
N GLN A 352 -6.74 16.33 -1.55
CA GLN A 352 -7.51 15.80 -0.43
C GLN A 352 -8.65 14.96 -1.00
N ILE A 353 -8.73 13.70 -0.58
CA ILE A 353 -9.89 12.87 -0.90
C ILE A 353 -11.02 13.28 0.03
N MET A 354 -12.17 13.55 -0.57
CA MET A 354 -13.42 13.85 0.09
C MET A 354 -14.32 12.61 0.05
N ALA A 355 -15.12 12.41 1.08
CA ALA A 355 -16.08 11.34 1.20
C ALA A 355 -17.48 11.92 1.35
N VAL A 356 -18.45 11.30 0.68
CA VAL A 356 -19.88 11.53 0.93
C VAL A 356 -20.29 10.60 2.07
N VAL A 357 -20.73 11.18 3.18
CA VAL A 357 -21.04 10.48 4.43
C VAL A 357 -22.50 10.73 4.84
N PRO A 358 -23.17 9.79 5.52
CA PRO A 358 -24.50 10.03 6.05
C PRO A 358 -24.53 11.26 6.98
N ALA A 359 -25.54 12.12 6.81
CA ALA A 359 -25.76 13.30 7.62
C ALA A 359 -27.28 13.52 7.83
N GLY A 360 -27.78 13.14 9.01
CA GLY A 360 -29.22 13.15 9.30
C GLY A 360 -29.99 12.23 8.34
N ALA A 361 -31.03 12.74 7.70
CA ALA A 361 -31.82 12.03 6.70
C ALA A 361 -31.19 12.02 5.29
N GLY A 362 -30.04 12.67 5.09
CA GLY A 362 -29.38 12.80 3.80
C GLY A 362 -27.88 12.53 3.86
N PHE A 363 -27.13 13.22 3.01
CA PHE A 363 -25.69 13.08 2.89
C PHE A 363 -24.98 14.42 3.04
N GLY A 364 -23.81 14.38 3.69
CA GLY A 364 -22.85 15.48 3.76
C GLY A 364 -21.52 15.09 3.14
N VAL A 365 -20.59 16.04 3.07
CA VAL A 365 -19.24 15.81 2.55
C VAL A 365 -18.21 16.14 3.62
N ALA A 366 -17.24 15.25 3.82
CA ALA A 366 -16.15 15.43 4.77
C ALA A 366 -14.83 14.88 4.19
N PRO A 367 -13.66 15.32 4.68
CA PRO A 367 -12.39 14.70 4.33
C PRO A 367 -12.39 13.19 4.63
N ALA A 368 -11.99 12.39 3.66
CA ALA A 368 -11.92 10.95 3.76
C ALA A 368 -10.66 10.51 4.53
N ARG A 369 -10.79 9.50 5.39
CA ARG A 369 -9.63 8.81 5.98
C ARG A 369 -9.21 7.68 5.06
N VAL A 370 -8.17 7.93 4.28
CA VAL A 370 -7.71 7.01 3.25
C VAL A 370 -6.26 6.63 3.51
N ARG A 371 -5.90 5.38 3.21
CA ARG A 371 -4.54 4.91 3.36
C ARG A 371 -3.57 5.65 2.42
N ARG A 372 -2.32 5.75 2.86
CA ARG A 372 -1.18 6.10 2.03
C ARG A 372 -0.35 4.84 1.78
N LEU A 373 0.36 4.81 0.64
CA LEU A 373 1.28 3.73 0.34
C LEU A 373 2.67 4.08 0.88
N PRO A 374 3.45 3.11 1.41
CA PRO A 374 4.78 3.40 1.91
C PRO A 374 5.74 3.86 0.79
N SER A 375 5.60 3.31 -0.41
CA SER A 375 6.36 3.68 -1.61
C SER A 375 5.54 3.35 -2.87
N ALA A 376 5.89 3.96 -4.00
CA ALA A 376 5.38 3.60 -5.31
C ALA A 376 5.93 2.24 -5.79
N VAL A 377 7.02 1.76 -5.19
CA VAL A 377 7.53 0.40 -5.34
C VAL A 377 6.99 -0.44 -4.17
N VAL A 378 5.79 -0.95 -4.32
CA VAL A 378 5.03 -1.67 -3.26
C VAL A 378 5.53 -3.10 -2.99
N HIS A 379 6.33 -3.65 -3.89
CA HIS A 379 6.86 -5.02 -3.81
C HIS A 379 8.36 -5.00 -3.56
N GLY A 380 8.72 -4.89 -2.27
CA GLY A 380 10.11 -4.84 -1.83
C GLY A 380 10.46 -3.50 -1.18
N ARG A 381 11.75 -3.27 -0.99
CA ARG A 381 12.27 -1.97 -0.60
C ARG A 381 12.58 -1.17 -1.85
N ASP A 382 12.34 0.14 -1.79
CA ASP A 382 12.59 1.04 -2.90
C ASP A 382 14.03 1.58 -2.81
N TYR A 383 14.99 0.88 -3.42
CA TYR A 383 16.37 1.38 -3.54
C TYR A 383 16.57 2.15 -4.86
N SER A 384 15.51 2.82 -5.35
CA SER A 384 15.57 3.65 -6.55
C SER A 384 16.39 4.92 -6.35
N SER A 385 16.86 5.43 -7.48
CA SER A 385 17.46 6.75 -7.63
C SER A 385 16.52 7.63 -8.46
N TYR A 386 16.05 8.72 -7.87
CA TYR A 386 15.21 9.71 -8.55
C TYR A 386 16.00 11.00 -8.77
N GLY A 387 16.06 11.48 -10.01
CA GLY A 387 16.74 12.72 -10.38
C GLY A 387 15.78 13.73 -10.98
N ARG A 388 15.87 14.99 -10.57
CA ARG A 388 15.15 16.11 -11.19
C ARG A 388 16.15 17.14 -11.66
N ILE A 389 16.09 17.53 -12.93
CA ILE A 389 16.96 18.58 -13.47
C ILE A 389 16.11 19.80 -13.75
N TYR A 390 16.48 20.94 -13.18
CA TYR A 390 15.95 22.24 -13.53
C TYR A 390 16.90 22.93 -14.51
N ASN A 391 16.46 23.09 -15.76
CA ASN A 391 17.16 23.90 -16.74
C ASN A 391 16.71 25.35 -16.61
N ARG A 392 17.47 26.16 -15.88
CA ARG A 392 17.22 27.60 -15.71
C ARG A 392 18.04 28.44 -16.68
N THR A 393 18.67 27.82 -17.67
CA THR A 393 19.38 28.55 -18.73
C THR A 393 18.39 28.99 -19.80
N THR A 394 18.86 29.85 -20.71
CA THR A 394 18.14 30.24 -21.93
C THR A 394 18.33 29.24 -23.08
N ARG A 395 19.08 28.16 -22.86
CA ARG A 395 19.44 27.18 -23.88
C ARG A 395 18.85 25.82 -23.57
N PRO A 396 18.53 25.02 -24.59
CA PRO A 396 18.17 23.63 -24.35
C PRO A 396 19.39 22.85 -23.85
N LEU A 397 19.17 21.83 -23.04
CA LEU A 397 20.18 20.86 -22.66
C LEU A 397 19.96 19.59 -23.49
N GLN A 398 20.98 19.15 -24.21
CA GLN A 398 20.95 17.92 -25.03
C GLN A 398 21.65 16.79 -24.28
N LEU A 399 21.04 15.61 -24.27
CA LEU A 399 21.61 14.42 -23.63
C LEU A 399 22.91 14.02 -24.35
N VAL A 400 24.00 13.90 -23.61
CA VAL A 400 25.31 13.48 -24.14
C VAL A 400 25.51 12.00 -23.87
N THR A 401 25.37 11.58 -22.61
CA THR A 401 25.45 10.16 -22.22
C THR A 401 24.45 9.83 -21.12
N SER A 402 24.01 8.58 -21.09
CA SER A 402 23.27 8.00 -19.97
C SER A 402 23.76 6.58 -19.73
N TRP A 403 23.98 6.25 -18.47
CA TRP A 403 24.43 4.95 -18.02
C TRP A 403 23.71 4.57 -16.71
N LYS A 404 23.50 3.28 -16.53
CA LYS A 404 23.03 2.68 -15.28
C LYS A 404 23.74 1.34 -15.11
N ASP A 405 23.83 0.83 -13.89
CA ASP A 405 24.28 -0.54 -13.68
C ASP A 405 23.39 -1.53 -14.49
N SER A 406 24.00 -2.62 -14.95
CA SER A 406 23.31 -3.60 -15.79
C SER A 406 22.13 -4.25 -15.07
N ALA A 407 22.21 -4.37 -13.74
CA ALA A 407 21.13 -4.88 -12.90
C ALA A 407 20.06 -3.84 -12.56
N ASN A 408 20.12 -2.60 -13.07
CA ASN A 408 19.09 -1.58 -12.85
C ASN A 408 18.17 -1.41 -14.05
N TRP A 409 17.07 -0.68 -13.86
CA TRP A 409 16.12 -0.38 -14.93
C TRP A 409 15.79 1.11 -15.00
N TRP A 410 15.66 1.64 -16.22
CA TRP A 410 15.15 2.98 -16.41
C TRP A 410 13.62 2.96 -16.42
N ALA A 411 13.01 3.21 -15.27
CA ALA A 411 11.57 3.42 -15.20
C ALA A 411 11.16 4.71 -15.92
N VAL A 412 11.97 5.77 -15.78
CA VAL A 412 11.91 7.00 -16.58
C VAL A 412 13.32 7.33 -17.06
N ARG A 413 13.54 7.19 -18.37
CA ARG A 413 14.84 7.46 -19.01
C ARG A 413 15.14 8.96 -19.05
N PRO A 414 16.41 9.38 -19.00
CA PRO A 414 16.80 10.75 -19.33
C PRO A 414 16.36 11.07 -20.77
N PRO A 415 15.55 12.13 -20.99
CA PRO A 415 15.11 12.49 -22.33
C PRO A 415 16.26 13.08 -23.14
N ALA A 416 16.16 13.05 -24.46
CA ALA A 416 17.19 13.58 -25.35
C ALA A 416 17.38 15.11 -25.23
N LEU A 417 16.34 15.84 -24.79
CA LEU A 417 16.32 17.31 -24.73
C LEU A 417 15.61 17.80 -23.47
N ILE A 418 16.16 18.85 -22.85
CA ILE A 418 15.54 19.63 -21.79
C ILE A 418 15.35 21.06 -22.31
N PRO A 419 14.12 21.53 -22.55
CA PRO A 419 13.90 22.90 -23.02
C PRO A 419 14.47 23.96 -22.05
N PRO A 420 14.78 25.18 -22.53
CA PRO A 420 15.07 26.32 -21.66
C PRO A 420 13.95 26.55 -20.63
N GLN A 421 14.30 27.05 -19.44
CA GLN A 421 13.33 27.39 -18.39
C GLN A 421 12.35 26.26 -18.04
N SER A 422 12.81 25.01 -18.10
CA SER A 422 11.96 23.84 -17.88
C SER A 422 12.58 22.89 -16.86
N ARG A 423 11.86 21.81 -16.57
CA ARG A 423 12.34 20.73 -15.72
C ARG A 423 12.06 19.39 -16.38
N LEU A 424 12.81 18.39 -15.95
CA LEU A 424 12.49 16.99 -16.19
C LEU A 424 12.77 16.15 -14.96
N ASP A 425 12.24 14.94 -15.01
CA ASP A 425 12.40 13.93 -13.99
C ASP A 425 12.99 12.63 -14.59
N ILE A 426 13.79 11.93 -13.81
CA ILE A 426 14.51 10.71 -14.15
C ILE A 426 14.31 9.70 -13.02
N TRP A 427 14.11 8.43 -13.36
CA TRP A 427 13.95 7.36 -12.40
C TRP A 427 14.70 6.11 -12.83
N VAL A 428 15.70 5.73 -12.03
CA VAL A 428 16.32 4.41 -12.06
C VAL A 428 15.79 3.59 -10.91
N GLN A 429 15.21 2.45 -11.24
CA GLN A 429 14.78 1.47 -10.25
C GLN A 429 15.82 0.38 -10.10
N ASP A 430 16.03 -0.04 -8.86
CA ASP A 430 16.75 -1.27 -8.56
C ASP A 430 15.96 -2.51 -9.04
N THR A 431 16.64 -3.66 -9.05
CA THR A 431 15.98 -4.94 -9.34
C THR A 431 15.70 -5.65 -8.01
N PRO A 432 14.50 -6.25 -7.80
CA PRO A 432 14.06 -6.81 -6.51
C PRO A 432 14.93 -7.90 -5.85
N LEU A 433 16.05 -8.27 -6.46
CA LEU A 433 16.99 -9.30 -5.98
C LEU A 433 18.46 -8.84 -6.07
N SER A 434 18.71 -7.61 -6.52
CA SER A 434 20.06 -7.09 -6.65
C SER A 434 20.59 -6.65 -5.28
N PRO A 435 21.70 -7.22 -4.78
CA PRO A 435 22.34 -6.75 -3.56
C PRO A 435 23.12 -5.44 -3.78
N ARG A 436 22.92 -4.75 -4.91
CA ARG A 436 23.66 -3.53 -5.27
C ARG A 436 22.85 -2.24 -5.15
N GLY A 437 21.52 -2.32 -5.13
CA GLY A 437 20.65 -1.13 -5.20
C GLY A 437 20.71 -0.46 -6.57
N SER A 438 20.50 0.85 -6.65
CA SER A 438 20.61 1.62 -7.90
C SER A 438 21.91 2.43 -8.01
N ASP A 439 22.49 2.47 -9.21
CA ASP A 439 23.61 3.35 -9.60
C ASP A 439 23.36 3.86 -11.02
N THR A 440 23.40 5.18 -11.17
CA THR A 440 23.18 5.83 -12.45
C THR A 440 24.03 7.07 -12.65
N ARG A 441 24.39 7.31 -13.92
CA ARG A 441 25.16 8.46 -14.38
C ARG A 441 24.55 8.98 -15.67
N PHE A 442 24.47 10.28 -15.81
CA PHE A 442 24.02 10.90 -17.05
C PHE A 442 24.67 12.27 -17.22
N SER A 443 24.72 12.76 -18.45
CA SER A 443 25.28 14.08 -18.76
C SER A 443 24.53 14.79 -19.86
N TYR A 444 24.50 16.11 -19.79
CA TYR A 444 23.86 16.98 -20.77
C TYR A 444 24.79 18.11 -21.19
N THR A 445 24.60 18.67 -22.39
CA THR A 445 25.32 19.84 -22.90
C THR A 445 24.36 20.95 -23.32
N ASP A 446 24.73 22.21 -23.06
CA ASP A 446 24.06 23.38 -23.64
C ASP A 446 24.76 23.89 -24.93
N GLY A 447 25.70 23.10 -25.46
CA GLY A 447 26.60 23.45 -26.56
C GLY A 447 27.87 24.20 -26.13
N ARG A 448 28.02 24.58 -24.87
CA ARG A 448 29.23 25.22 -24.31
C ARG A 448 29.86 24.40 -23.19
N SER A 449 29.05 23.77 -22.35
CA SER A 449 29.50 23.05 -21.16
C SER A 449 28.79 21.72 -21.05
N VAL A 450 29.52 20.69 -20.59
CA VAL A 450 28.96 19.37 -20.29
C VAL A 450 28.71 19.27 -18.79
N TYR A 451 27.44 19.15 -18.42
CA TYR A 451 26.97 18.95 -17.06
C TYR A 451 26.87 17.46 -16.76
N ARG A 452 27.54 16.99 -15.71
CA ARG A 452 27.58 15.58 -15.32
C ARG A 452 26.83 15.36 -14.02
N PHE A 453 26.13 14.23 -13.93
CA PHE A 453 25.29 13.86 -12.80
C PHE A 453 25.48 12.37 -12.49
N ALA A 454 25.54 12.03 -11.20
CA ALA A 454 25.47 10.66 -10.73
C ALA A 454 24.61 10.56 -9.47
N ILE A 455 23.87 9.47 -9.33
CA ILE A 455 23.06 9.15 -8.15
C ILE A 455 23.24 7.66 -7.85
N THR A 456 23.52 7.33 -6.60
CA THR A 456 23.59 5.95 -6.13
C THR A 456 22.75 5.77 -4.86
N CYS A 457 21.95 4.71 -4.83
CA CYS A 457 21.20 4.24 -3.67
C CYS A 457 21.46 2.74 -3.48
N PRO A 458 22.62 2.38 -2.91
CA PRO A 458 22.99 0.98 -2.73
C PRO A 458 22.27 0.33 -1.55
N THR A 459 22.17 -1.01 -1.54
CA THR A 459 21.53 -1.74 -0.42
C THR A 459 22.43 -1.88 0.81
N MET A 460 23.75 -1.95 0.61
CA MET A 460 24.76 -2.26 1.65
C MET A 460 25.86 -1.19 1.81
N LEU A 461 25.95 -0.24 0.87
CA LEU A 461 26.96 0.84 0.89
C LEU A 461 26.31 2.18 1.25
N SER A 462 27.10 3.25 1.26
CA SER A 462 26.57 4.60 1.47
C SER A 462 26.00 5.19 0.18
N ASN A 463 24.87 5.89 0.30
CA ASN A 463 24.32 6.70 -0.78
C ASN A 463 25.34 7.75 -1.25
N ALA A 464 25.36 8.04 -2.55
CA ALA A 464 26.19 9.10 -3.11
C ALA A 464 25.46 9.85 -4.23
N VAL A 465 25.76 11.14 -4.34
CA VAL A 465 25.31 12.01 -5.44
C VAL A 465 26.50 12.87 -5.83
N SER A 466 26.78 12.97 -7.13
CA SER A 466 27.79 13.88 -7.64
C SER A 466 27.22 14.70 -8.79
N SER A 467 27.62 15.98 -8.86
CA SER A 467 27.19 16.87 -9.92
C SER A 467 28.19 17.98 -10.17
N SER A 468 28.28 18.44 -11.42
CA SER A 468 29.02 19.64 -11.80
C SER A 468 28.24 20.95 -11.57
N VAL A 469 27.01 20.87 -11.05
CA VAL A 469 26.15 22.02 -10.74
C VAL A 469 25.63 21.91 -9.31
N PRO A 470 25.11 23.00 -8.73
CA PRO A 470 24.49 22.94 -7.41
C PRO A 470 23.33 21.95 -7.37
N TYR A 471 23.20 21.24 -6.26
CA TYR A 471 22.19 20.21 -6.08
C TYR A 471 21.67 20.13 -4.65
N GLU A 472 20.50 19.52 -4.49
CA GLU A 472 19.94 19.12 -3.21
C GLU A 472 19.63 17.63 -3.23
N THR A 473 19.71 16.97 -2.08
CA THR A 473 19.26 15.59 -1.95
C THR A 473 18.31 15.40 -0.78
N LYS A 474 17.50 14.34 -0.85
CA LYS A 474 16.82 13.78 0.31
C LYS A 474 16.81 12.25 0.20
N VAL A 475 16.74 11.59 1.34
CA VAL A 475 16.54 10.16 1.46
C VAL A 475 15.19 9.89 2.12
N ALA A 476 14.47 8.89 1.63
CA ALA A 476 13.14 8.55 2.12
C ALA A 476 12.20 9.78 2.20
N SER A 477 11.51 9.97 3.33
CA SER A 477 10.68 11.13 3.67
C SER A 477 11.43 12.27 4.35
N GLY A 478 12.77 12.23 4.35
CA GLY A 478 13.62 13.23 4.97
C GLY A 478 13.56 14.61 4.31
N ALA A 479 14.16 15.60 4.98
CA ALA A 479 14.27 16.97 4.47
C ALA A 479 15.28 17.08 3.31
N TRP A 480 15.06 18.05 2.42
CA TRP A 480 16.02 18.39 1.37
C TRP A 480 17.27 19.05 1.97
N ARG A 481 18.45 18.61 1.52
CA ARG A 481 19.77 19.07 1.99
C ARG A 481 20.61 19.56 0.80
N PRO A 482 21.02 20.83 0.77
CA PRO A 482 21.89 21.36 -0.27
C PRO A 482 23.30 20.77 -0.18
N GLY A 483 23.84 20.29 -1.31
CA GLY A 483 25.24 19.85 -1.44
C GLY A 483 25.67 18.67 -0.57
N ARG A 484 24.74 18.03 0.14
CA ARG A 484 25.00 16.92 1.07
C ARG A 484 24.12 15.74 0.72
N VAL A 485 24.64 14.54 0.95
CA VAL A 485 23.92 13.26 0.81
C VAL A 485 23.93 12.55 2.15
N ASP A 486 22.77 12.09 2.60
CA ASP A 486 22.69 11.23 3.77
C ASP A 486 23.10 9.81 3.37
N GLY A 487 24.13 9.27 4.03
CA GLY A 487 24.73 7.99 3.66
C GLY A 487 23.82 6.78 3.83
N SER A 488 22.70 6.91 4.56
CA SER A 488 21.74 5.83 4.80
C SER A 488 20.29 6.28 4.51
N GLY A 489 19.40 5.31 4.33
CA GLY A 489 18.01 5.55 3.93
C GLY A 489 17.80 5.38 2.43
N TYR A 490 16.56 5.14 2.03
CA TYR A 490 16.19 4.85 0.64
C TYR A 490 14.73 5.22 0.40
N PRO A 491 14.35 5.49 -0.86
CA PRO A 491 15.19 5.81 -2.01
C PRO A 491 15.97 7.13 -1.86
N VAL A 492 16.96 7.34 -2.73
CA VAL A 492 17.66 8.62 -2.87
C VAL A 492 16.96 9.47 -3.92
N GLN A 493 16.75 10.75 -3.59
CA GLN A 493 16.19 11.74 -4.50
C GLN A 493 17.15 12.92 -4.62
N ALA A 494 17.41 13.38 -5.83
CA ALA A 494 18.30 14.50 -6.12
C ALA A 494 17.62 15.55 -7.01
N ARG A 495 17.89 16.82 -6.74
CA ARG A 495 17.50 17.97 -7.58
C ARG A 495 18.76 18.70 -8.02
N PHE A 496 18.90 18.93 -9.32
CA PHE A 496 20.05 19.61 -9.92
C PHE A 496 19.62 20.92 -10.57
N TYR A 497 20.43 21.96 -10.42
CA TYR A 497 20.10 23.32 -10.86
C TYR A 497 21.11 23.81 -11.89
N VAL A 498 20.78 23.72 -13.18
CA VAL A 498 21.64 24.19 -14.27
C VAL A 498 21.32 25.66 -14.56
N GLY A 499 22.32 26.53 -14.50
CA GLY A 499 22.18 27.96 -14.81
C GLY A 499 21.73 28.86 -13.66
N ALA A 500 21.68 28.36 -12.41
CA ALA A 500 21.39 29.18 -11.22
C ALA A 500 21.93 28.54 -9.94
N ALA A 501 22.01 29.33 -8.86
CA ALA A 501 22.24 28.82 -7.52
C ALA A 501 21.04 27.98 -7.02
N VAL A 502 21.28 27.13 -6.01
CA VAL A 502 20.20 26.44 -5.28
C VAL A 502 19.25 27.50 -4.71
N PRO A 503 17.92 27.39 -4.91
CA PRO A 503 17.00 28.30 -4.25
C PRO A 503 17.22 28.24 -2.73
N ALA A 504 17.33 29.41 -2.08
CA ALA A 504 17.47 29.46 -0.63
C ALA A 504 16.31 28.69 0.03
N PRO A 505 16.57 27.91 1.10
CA PRO A 505 15.50 27.23 1.80
C PRO A 505 14.44 28.27 2.21
N PRO A 506 13.14 27.97 2.07
CA PRO A 506 12.10 28.91 2.46
C PRO A 506 12.32 29.30 3.92
N ALA A 507 12.33 30.60 4.20
CA ALA A 507 12.44 31.10 5.56
C ALA A 507 11.33 30.44 6.39
N VAL A 508 11.71 29.56 7.31
CA VAL A 508 10.76 28.93 8.21
C VAL A 508 10.18 30.08 9.05
N PRO A 509 8.86 30.35 8.98
CA PRO A 509 8.27 31.37 9.82
C PRO A 509 8.52 30.96 11.26
N THR A 510 9.28 31.78 11.99
CA THR A 510 9.67 31.51 13.37
C THR A 510 8.40 31.56 14.22
N PRO A 511 7.89 30.43 14.75
CA PRO A 511 6.83 30.46 15.75
C PRO A 511 7.45 31.04 17.03
N GLY A 512 6.75 31.96 17.70
CA GLY A 512 7.24 32.59 18.93
C GLY A 512 7.80 31.56 19.92
N MET A 513 9.10 31.68 20.22
CA MET A 513 9.84 30.73 21.05
C MET A 513 9.41 30.83 22.52
N GLY A 514 8.73 29.79 23.01
CA GLY A 514 9.00 29.29 24.36
C GLY A 514 10.33 28.52 24.39
N PRO A 515 10.97 28.34 25.56
CA PRO A 515 12.30 27.73 25.66
C PRO A 515 12.32 26.32 25.05
N ALA A 516 13.20 26.14 24.07
CA ALA A 516 13.32 24.91 23.29
C ALA A 516 13.89 23.77 24.15
N VAL A 517 13.12 22.68 24.24
CA VAL A 517 13.64 21.37 24.67
C VAL A 517 14.54 20.85 23.54
N PRO A 518 15.78 20.40 23.82
CA PRO A 518 16.68 19.88 22.79
C PRO A 518 16.06 18.67 22.09
N ALA A 519 16.06 18.67 20.76
CA ALA A 519 15.67 17.49 20.00
C ALA A 519 16.69 16.36 20.26
N PRO A 520 16.24 15.12 20.56
CA PRO A 520 17.13 13.99 20.74
C PRO A 520 17.87 13.70 19.42
N ALA A 521 19.15 13.36 19.53
CA ALA A 521 19.98 12.98 18.39
C ALA A 521 19.35 11.81 17.62
N PRO A 522 19.52 11.74 16.28
CA PRO A 522 18.97 10.66 15.47
C PRO A 522 19.57 9.32 15.91
N ALA A 523 18.72 8.41 16.38
CA ALA A 523 19.10 7.05 16.68
C ALA A 523 19.61 6.35 15.42
N SER A 524 20.75 5.67 15.51
CA SER A 524 21.22 4.75 14.47
C SER A 524 20.12 3.73 14.15
N ALA A 525 19.97 3.36 12.87
CA ALA A 525 19.02 2.34 12.47
C ALA A 525 19.26 1.07 13.31
N PRO A 526 18.21 0.51 13.96
CA PRO A 526 18.41 -0.65 14.82
C PRO A 526 18.91 -1.81 13.96
N THR A 527 20.11 -2.29 14.28
CA THR A 527 20.60 -3.57 13.77
C THR A 527 19.68 -4.66 14.30
N GLU A 528 19.15 -5.48 13.40
CA GLU A 528 18.28 -6.60 13.77
C GLU A 528 19.02 -7.50 14.79
N PRO A 529 18.37 -7.94 15.90
CA PRO A 529 19.08 -8.70 16.91
C PRO A 529 19.63 -10.00 16.34
N VAL A 530 20.88 -10.31 16.69
CA VAL A 530 21.59 -11.53 16.26
C VAL A 530 20.81 -12.82 16.54
N HIS A 531 20.02 -12.87 17.62
CA HIS A 531 19.19 -14.03 17.96
C HIS A 531 18.01 -14.23 17.01
N VAL A 532 17.48 -13.16 16.37
CA VAL A 532 16.47 -13.28 15.31
C VAL A 532 17.07 -13.94 14.09
N LEU A 533 18.25 -13.47 13.69
CA LEU A 533 18.99 -14.00 12.54
C LEU A 533 19.37 -15.48 12.77
N ALA A 534 19.87 -15.81 13.97
CA ALA A 534 20.16 -17.19 14.36
C ALA A 534 18.91 -18.08 14.32
N ALA A 535 17.79 -17.63 14.90
CA ALA A 535 16.55 -18.40 14.90
C ALA A 535 16.02 -18.67 13.48
N ARG A 536 16.06 -17.68 12.58
CA ARG A 536 15.64 -17.87 11.18
C ARG A 536 16.46 -18.94 10.47
N GLU A 537 17.78 -18.88 10.61
CA GLU A 537 18.70 -19.82 9.99
C GLU A 537 18.52 -21.24 10.56
N ILE A 538 18.35 -21.36 11.87
CA ILE A 538 18.09 -22.67 12.50
C ILE A 538 16.74 -23.24 12.03
N LEU A 539 15.68 -22.44 11.99
CA LEU A 539 14.38 -22.89 11.49
C LEU A 539 14.43 -23.31 10.01
N ALA A 540 15.20 -22.60 9.19
CA ALA A 540 15.41 -22.95 7.79
C ALA A 540 16.12 -24.31 7.65
N ARG A 541 17.20 -24.55 8.40
CA ARG A 541 17.94 -25.83 8.38
C ARG A 541 17.15 -26.99 8.95
N ALA A 542 16.31 -26.74 9.95
CA ALA A 542 15.40 -27.74 10.50
C ALA A 542 14.25 -28.11 9.53
N GLY A 543 14.20 -27.53 8.33
CA GLY A 543 13.14 -27.78 7.36
C GLY A 543 11.77 -27.29 7.83
N THR A 544 11.73 -26.30 8.73
CA THR A 544 10.47 -25.80 9.29
C THR A 544 9.65 -25.15 8.17
N PRO A 545 8.39 -25.56 7.94
CA PRO A 545 7.55 -24.99 6.88
C PRO A 545 7.46 -23.46 6.96
N PRO A 546 7.52 -22.71 5.84
CA PRO A 546 7.56 -21.23 5.83
C PRO A 546 6.35 -20.54 6.50
N GLU A 547 5.21 -21.22 6.57
CA GLU A 547 3.98 -20.77 7.22
C GLU A 547 4.06 -20.84 8.76
N ARG A 548 5.06 -21.54 9.30
CA ARG A 548 5.35 -21.61 10.73
C ARG A 548 6.45 -20.64 11.13
N GLY A 549 6.29 -20.08 12.32
CA GLY A 549 7.14 -19.02 12.81
C GLY A 549 7.11 -17.76 11.96
N ILE A 550 6.01 -17.47 11.25
CA ILE A 550 5.79 -16.18 10.59
C ILE A 550 6.07 -15.03 11.58
N VAL A 551 5.65 -15.19 12.83
CA VAL A 551 5.99 -14.32 13.95
C VAL A 551 7.02 -15.02 14.83
N LEU A 552 8.10 -14.30 15.15
CA LEU A 552 9.13 -14.67 16.11
C LEU A 552 9.05 -13.71 17.29
N CYS A 553 8.80 -14.19 18.51
CA CYS A 553 8.84 -13.37 19.72
C CYS A 553 10.19 -13.58 20.42
N VAL A 554 11.06 -12.57 20.34
CA VAL A 554 12.34 -12.55 21.04
C VAL A 554 12.13 -11.93 22.42
N THR A 555 12.50 -12.67 23.44
CA THR A 555 12.31 -12.28 24.84
C THR A 555 13.63 -12.24 25.55
N ARG A 556 13.92 -11.13 26.24
CA ARG A 556 15.00 -11.04 27.22
C ARG A 556 14.45 -11.16 28.62
N LEU A 557 15.02 -12.08 29.39
CA LEU A 557 14.65 -12.37 30.78
C LEU A 557 15.86 -12.06 31.68
N GLU A 558 15.66 -11.21 32.68
CA GLU A 558 16.70 -10.82 33.65
C GLU A 558 16.26 -11.19 35.07
N ALA A 559 17.18 -11.73 35.88
CA ALA A 559 16.94 -11.98 37.30
C ALA A 559 17.17 -10.70 38.12
N GLY A 560 16.43 -10.56 39.22
CA GLY A 560 16.59 -9.46 40.17
C GLY A 560 17.74 -9.65 41.17
N ASP A 561 18.24 -10.88 41.29
CA ASP A 561 19.33 -11.24 42.21
C ASP A 561 20.71 -11.27 41.54
N GLY A 562 20.80 -10.87 40.27
CA GLY A 562 22.04 -10.89 39.50
C GLY A 562 22.55 -12.28 39.12
N GLN A 563 21.88 -13.35 39.55
CA GLN A 563 22.24 -14.72 39.20
C GLN A 563 21.59 -15.12 37.87
N PRO A 564 22.24 -15.95 37.03
CA PRO A 564 21.64 -16.40 35.78
C PRO A 564 20.30 -17.11 35.99
N LEU A 565 19.34 -16.86 35.08
CA LEU A 565 18.06 -17.59 35.07
C LEU A 565 18.21 -18.98 34.46
N LEU A 566 19.24 -19.22 33.65
CA LEU A 566 19.54 -20.53 33.08
C LEU A 566 20.90 -20.97 33.62
N ASP A 567 20.95 -22.16 34.22
CA ASP A 567 22.24 -22.80 34.51
C ASP A 567 22.82 -23.33 33.20
N THR A 568 23.94 -22.76 32.79
CA THR A 568 24.65 -23.12 31.54
C THR A 568 25.66 -24.23 31.77
N ALA A 569 25.74 -24.81 32.98
CA ALA A 569 26.60 -25.95 33.24
C ALA A 569 26.19 -27.13 32.36
N THR A 570 27.17 -27.68 31.65
CA THR A 570 27.01 -28.87 30.83
C THR A 570 27.73 -30.05 31.43
N ASP A 571 27.37 -31.25 30.99
CA ASP A 571 28.15 -32.44 31.27
C ASP A 571 29.58 -32.35 30.69
N ARG A 572 30.40 -33.37 30.94
CA ARG A 572 31.79 -33.42 30.46
C ARG A 572 31.90 -33.34 28.93
N SER A 573 30.87 -33.79 28.20
CA SER A 573 30.85 -33.78 26.75
C SER A 573 30.48 -32.41 26.16
N ARG A 574 29.97 -31.48 26.99
CA ARG A 574 29.39 -30.19 26.58
C ARG A 574 28.17 -30.33 25.67
N THR A 575 27.57 -31.50 25.61
CA THR A 575 26.41 -31.75 24.73
C THR A 575 25.09 -31.67 25.47
N ARG A 576 25.09 -31.63 26.81
CA ARG A 576 23.86 -31.68 27.60
C ARG A 576 23.94 -30.80 28.84
N LEU A 577 22.87 -30.04 29.13
CA LEU A 577 22.73 -29.29 30.38
C LEU A 577 22.65 -30.25 31.57
N THR A 578 23.40 -29.98 32.64
CA THR A 578 23.32 -30.77 33.89
C THR A 578 22.05 -30.46 34.68
N ASN A 579 21.61 -29.21 34.64
CA ASN A 579 20.43 -28.69 35.34
C ASN A 579 19.46 -28.03 34.35
N PRO A 580 18.84 -28.79 33.44
CA PRO A 580 17.97 -28.22 32.41
C PRO A 580 16.75 -27.54 33.04
N PRO A 581 16.33 -26.36 32.52
CA PRO A 581 15.07 -25.74 32.91
C PRO A 581 13.91 -26.66 32.55
N ARG A 582 12.76 -26.43 33.18
CA ARG A 582 11.53 -27.13 32.80
C ARG A 582 11.09 -26.66 31.41
N HIS A 583 10.28 -27.46 30.71
CA HIS A 583 9.76 -27.15 29.37
C HIS A 583 10.78 -27.21 28.23
N LEU A 584 11.88 -27.94 28.39
CA LEU A 584 12.76 -28.28 27.25
C LEU A 584 12.28 -29.52 26.54
N LEU A 585 12.39 -29.52 25.21
CA LEU A 585 12.14 -30.70 24.39
C LEU A 585 13.23 -31.75 24.64
N SER A 586 14.47 -31.27 24.78
CA SER A 586 15.64 -32.06 25.13
C SER A 586 16.63 -31.18 25.91
N PRO A 587 17.36 -31.73 26.90
CA PRO A 587 18.47 -31.03 27.56
C PRO A 587 19.73 -30.93 26.68
N GLU A 588 19.72 -31.49 25.47
CA GLU A 588 20.84 -31.44 24.54
C GLU A 588 21.09 -30.01 24.03
N VAL A 589 22.33 -29.56 24.19
CA VAL A 589 22.83 -28.27 23.70
C VAL A 589 23.14 -28.40 22.22
N GLN A 590 22.49 -27.57 21.43
CA GLN A 590 22.67 -27.44 20.00
C GLN A 590 23.51 -26.20 19.69
N THR A 591 24.22 -26.22 18.57
CA THR A 591 25.01 -25.06 18.12
C THR A 591 24.40 -24.49 16.85
N SER A 592 24.13 -23.18 16.84
CA SER A 592 23.63 -22.49 15.66
C SER A 592 24.68 -22.49 14.54
N PRO A 593 24.24 -22.36 13.29
CA PRO A 593 25.11 -21.92 12.22
C PRO A 593 25.74 -20.55 12.55
N PRO A 594 26.91 -20.21 11.96
CA PRO A 594 27.51 -18.90 12.14
C PRO A 594 26.58 -17.79 11.62
N VAL A 595 26.24 -16.84 12.49
CA VAL A 595 25.46 -15.66 12.17
C VAL A 595 26.21 -14.44 12.67
N ALA A 596 26.46 -13.47 11.77
CA ALA A 596 27.34 -12.34 12.03
C ALA A 596 28.72 -12.76 12.59
N GLY A 597 29.26 -13.88 12.07
CA GLY A 597 30.55 -14.42 12.48
C GLY A 597 30.57 -15.15 13.83
N ARG A 598 29.42 -15.29 14.53
CA ARG A 598 29.33 -15.96 15.83
C ARG A 598 28.41 -17.17 15.76
N ARG A 599 28.73 -18.22 16.53
CA ARG A 599 27.83 -19.36 16.78
C ARG A 599 27.22 -19.20 18.17
N TYR A 600 25.98 -19.64 18.32
CA TYR A 600 25.23 -19.56 19.56
C TYR A 600 24.83 -20.95 20.01
N GLU A 601 25.03 -21.25 21.28
CA GLU A 601 24.53 -22.47 21.90
C GLU A 601 23.07 -22.25 22.31
N TYR A 602 22.21 -23.24 22.06
CA TYR A 602 20.79 -23.16 22.37
C TYR A 602 20.20 -24.52 22.68
N VAL A 603 19.06 -24.52 23.37
CA VAL A 603 18.24 -25.71 23.64
C VAL A 603 16.83 -25.49 23.11
N TRP A 604 16.18 -26.58 22.68
CA TRP A 604 14.80 -26.54 22.16
C TRP A 604 13.78 -26.49 23.28
N ILE A 605 12.76 -25.65 23.12
CA ILE A 605 11.65 -25.49 24.07
C ILE A 605 10.44 -26.29 23.57
N GLN A 606 9.74 -26.94 24.50
CA GLN A 606 8.48 -27.62 24.23
C GLN A 606 7.40 -26.61 23.76
N PRO A 607 6.50 -27.01 22.86
CA PRO A 607 5.37 -26.17 22.54
C PRO A 607 4.38 -26.16 23.72
N ASN A 608 3.78 -25.00 23.99
CA ASN A 608 2.81 -24.78 25.07
C ASN A 608 1.49 -25.55 24.84
N VAL A 609 1.20 -25.89 23.59
CA VAL A 609 0.08 -26.77 23.19
C VAL A 609 0.61 -27.88 22.29
N PRO A 610 -0.05 -29.06 22.25
CA PRO A 610 0.32 -30.12 21.33
C PRO A 610 0.43 -29.58 19.90
N PRO A 611 1.59 -29.69 19.24
CA PRO A 611 1.80 -29.12 17.92
C PRO A 611 0.99 -29.91 16.89
N THR A 612 0.39 -29.24 15.91
CA THR A 612 -0.45 -29.88 14.89
C THR A 612 0.36 -30.60 13.79
N ALA A 613 1.69 -30.42 13.75
CA ALA A 613 2.65 -31.14 12.90
C ALA A 613 4.10 -30.85 13.35
N PRO A 614 5.14 -31.49 12.77
CA PRO A 614 6.55 -31.16 13.00
C PRO A 614 6.98 -29.77 12.47
N PRO A 615 8.07 -29.17 12.99
CA PRO A 615 8.85 -29.63 14.13
C PRO A 615 8.06 -29.42 15.45
N LEU A 616 8.22 -30.35 16.39
CA LEU A 616 7.46 -30.41 17.64
C LEU A 616 8.06 -29.48 18.72
N THR A 617 8.36 -28.23 18.36
CA THR A 617 9.04 -27.26 19.24
C THR A 617 8.30 -25.93 19.26
N GLY A 618 8.32 -25.24 20.41
CA GLY A 618 7.72 -23.92 20.62
C GLY A 618 8.70 -22.76 20.53
N GLY A 619 9.99 -23.04 20.50
CA GLY A 619 11.01 -22.01 20.61
C GLY A 619 12.37 -22.56 21.01
N MET A 620 13.25 -21.62 21.35
CA MET A 620 14.68 -21.84 21.56
C MET A 620 15.14 -20.96 22.71
N ALA A 621 15.79 -21.54 23.71
CA ALA A 621 16.48 -20.77 24.74
C ALA A 621 17.97 -20.75 24.39
N PHE A 622 18.50 -19.56 24.14
CA PHE A 622 19.92 -19.36 23.87
C PHE A 622 20.69 -19.31 25.19
N LEU A 623 21.76 -20.08 25.30
CA LEU A 623 22.60 -20.12 26.49
C LEU A 623 23.30 -18.76 26.63
N PRO A 624 23.05 -18.00 27.71
CA PRO A 624 23.64 -16.68 27.88
C PRO A 624 25.14 -16.80 28.18
N ALA A 625 25.92 -15.83 27.70
CA ALA A 625 27.27 -15.64 28.24
C ALA A 625 27.19 -15.19 29.72
N GLN A 626 28.29 -15.32 30.46
CA GLN A 626 28.33 -14.90 31.86
C GLN A 626 27.92 -13.42 32.01
N GLY A 627 26.89 -13.18 32.84
CA GLY A 627 26.35 -11.85 33.08
C GLY A 627 25.35 -11.33 32.03
N GLU A 628 25.09 -12.09 30.96
CA GLU A 628 24.08 -11.72 29.97
C GLU A 628 22.66 -12.20 30.35
N PRO A 629 21.61 -11.48 29.94
CA PRO A 629 20.23 -11.93 30.12
C PRO A 629 19.94 -13.20 29.32
N LEU A 630 19.07 -14.05 29.85
CA LEU A 630 18.55 -15.19 29.12
C LEU A 630 17.72 -14.69 27.93
N THR A 631 18.09 -15.11 26.71
CA THR A 631 17.31 -14.81 25.51
C THR A 631 16.53 -16.03 25.04
N VAL A 632 15.22 -15.88 24.98
CA VAL A 632 14.30 -16.90 24.49
C VAL A 632 13.66 -16.42 23.19
N VAL A 633 13.79 -17.20 22.12
CA VAL A 633 13.11 -16.93 20.85
C VAL A 633 12.02 -17.96 20.65
N THR A 634 10.79 -17.50 20.65
CA THR A 634 9.60 -18.32 20.45
C THR A 634 8.94 -17.99 19.12
N PHE A 635 8.09 -18.88 18.63
CA PHE A 635 7.46 -18.71 17.32
C PHE A 635 6.08 -19.37 17.25
N ASN A 636 5.25 -18.93 16.30
CA ASN A 636 3.93 -19.56 16.13
C ASN A 636 4.09 -21.00 15.62
N VAL A 637 3.49 -21.96 16.33
CA VAL A 637 3.65 -23.41 16.08
C VAL A 637 2.57 -24.00 15.17
N ALA A 638 1.56 -23.20 14.81
CA ALA A 638 0.56 -23.50 13.78
C ALA A 638 0.64 -22.49 12.63
N GLY A 639 0.23 -22.90 11.43
CA GLY A 639 0.12 -21.99 10.29
C GLY A 639 -0.94 -20.91 10.55
N LEU A 640 -0.61 -19.65 10.31
CA LEU A 640 -1.56 -18.53 10.50
C LEU A 640 -2.75 -18.58 9.53
N ASP A 641 -2.68 -19.41 8.48
CA ASP A 641 -3.70 -19.56 7.44
C ASP A 641 -4.48 -20.90 7.55
N GLU A 642 -4.24 -21.72 8.57
CA GLU A 642 -5.05 -22.93 8.80
C GLU A 642 -6.50 -22.56 9.20
N PRO A 643 -7.52 -23.35 8.80
CA PRO A 643 -8.91 -23.08 9.16
C PRO A 643 -9.09 -22.88 10.67
N ARG A 644 -9.95 -21.92 11.06
CA ARG A 644 -10.24 -21.46 12.45
C ARG A 644 -10.35 -22.53 13.54
N ARG A 645 -10.63 -23.79 13.19
CA ARG A 645 -10.78 -24.89 14.14
C ARG A 645 -9.45 -25.44 14.69
N ARG A 646 -8.28 -25.02 14.18
CA ARG A 646 -6.98 -25.55 14.63
C ARG A 646 -6.05 -24.54 15.32
N CYS A 647 -6.24 -23.24 15.13
CA CYS A 647 -5.40 -22.22 15.77
C CYS A 647 -6.08 -21.67 17.04
N THR A 648 -5.47 -21.91 18.19
CA THR A 648 -5.82 -21.31 19.50
C THR A 648 -4.72 -20.33 19.94
N ASN A 649 -4.99 -19.43 20.90
CA ASN A 649 -3.98 -18.51 21.45
C ASN A 649 -2.69 -19.26 21.85
N GLY A 650 -2.84 -20.46 22.41
CA GLY A 650 -1.73 -21.30 22.83
C GLY A 650 -0.75 -21.70 21.72
N HIS A 651 -1.07 -21.47 20.44
CA HIS A 651 -0.16 -21.71 19.31
C HIS A 651 0.68 -20.47 18.93
N HIS A 652 0.38 -19.29 19.46
CA HIS A 652 1.07 -18.05 19.11
C HIS A 652 2.43 -17.94 19.83
N ALA A 653 3.34 -17.16 19.25
CA ALA A 653 4.74 -17.07 19.70
C ALA A 653 4.83 -16.60 21.16
N GLU A 654 4.10 -15.53 21.49
CA GLU A 654 4.05 -14.94 22.82
C GLU A 654 3.54 -15.93 23.86
N MET A 655 2.62 -16.83 23.48
CA MET A 655 2.08 -17.84 24.38
C MET A 655 3.04 -19.01 24.60
N GLN A 656 3.95 -19.30 23.66
CA GLN A 656 5.03 -20.27 23.92
C GLN A 656 5.96 -19.76 25.02
N LEU A 657 6.25 -18.44 25.04
CA LEU A 657 7.03 -17.83 26.12
C LEU A 657 6.31 -17.97 27.46
N VAL A 658 5.00 -17.68 27.51
CA VAL A 658 4.20 -17.84 28.73
C VAL A 658 4.28 -19.28 29.25
N GLY A 659 4.17 -20.27 28.36
CA GLY A 659 4.37 -21.69 28.68
C GLY A 659 5.73 -21.97 29.29
N PHE A 660 6.81 -21.48 28.66
CA PHE A 660 8.18 -21.62 29.16
C PHE A 660 8.36 -21.06 30.58
N VAL A 661 7.87 -19.84 30.86
CA VAL A 661 8.01 -19.21 32.18
C VAL A 661 7.14 -19.92 33.22
N ASN A 662 5.90 -20.27 32.88
CA ASN A 662 4.98 -20.94 33.81
C ASN A 662 5.43 -22.35 34.18
N ALA A 663 6.18 -23.03 33.31
CA ALA A 663 6.73 -24.33 33.64
C ALA A 663 7.85 -24.26 34.70
N GLN A 664 8.50 -23.11 34.90
CA GLN A 664 9.61 -23.00 35.85
C GLN A 664 9.13 -23.08 37.31
N PRO A 665 9.97 -23.57 38.24
CA PRO A 665 9.63 -23.61 39.67
C PRO A 665 9.29 -22.22 40.24
N ALA A 666 8.48 -22.18 41.30
CA ALA A 666 8.10 -20.91 41.95
C ALA A 666 9.31 -20.07 42.39
N ALA A 667 10.35 -20.71 42.93
CA ALA A 667 11.60 -20.04 43.29
C ALA A 667 12.28 -19.37 42.09
N TRP A 668 12.25 -20.00 40.91
CA TRP A 668 12.77 -19.42 39.67
C TRP A 668 11.94 -18.19 39.25
N ARG A 669 10.61 -18.31 39.24
CA ARG A 669 9.71 -17.21 38.82
C ARG A 669 9.77 -16.00 39.77
N ALA A 670 10.03 -16.25 41.05
CA ALA A 670 10.24 -15.20 42.05
C ALA A 670 11.53 -14.39 41.79
N ARG A 671 12.55 -14.99 41.16
CA ARG A 671 13.82 -14.32 40.79
C ARG A 671 13.69 -13.43 39.56
N LEU A 672 12.72 -13.67 38.66
CA LEU A 672 12.54 -12.86 37.45
C LEU A 672 12.32 -11.37 37.82
N ALA A 673 13.04 -10.42 37.23
CA ALA A 673 12.83 -9.00 37.52
C ALA A 673 12.41 -8.20 36.29
N LYS A 674 12.79 -8.67 35.11
CA LYS A 674 12.46 -7.99 33.85
C LYS A 674 12.16 -9.00 32.74
N LEU A 675 11.19 -8.64 31.93
CA LEU A 675 10.68 -9.40 30.80
C LEU A 675 10.47 -8.43 29.62
N ALA A 676 11.29 -8.52 28.58
CA ALA A 676 11.22 -7.62 27.44
C ALA A 676 10.98 -8.41 26.15
N LEU A 677 9.79 -8.26 25.56
CA LEU A 677 9.36 -8.94 24.35
C LEU A 677 9.51 -8.02 23.14
N HIS A 678 9.95 -8.60 22.04
CA HIS A 678 9.90 -7.96 20.73
C HIS A 678 9.47 -8.96 19.68
N ASN A 679 8.38 -8.65 18.98
CA ASN A 679 7.89 -9.44 17.87
C ASN A 679 8.59 -9.03 16.58
N TYR A 680 9.27 -10.00 15.98
CA TYR A 680 9.85 -9.95 14.65
C TYR A 680 9.09 -10.88 13.71
N SER A 681 9.44 -10.85 12.43
CA SER A 681 8.98 -11.87 11.48
C SER A 681 10.09 -12.83 11.10
N ARG A 682 9.75 -14.06 10.70
CA ARG A 682 10.69 -14.91 9.97
C ARG A 682 10.98 -14.43 8.55
N ARG A 683 10.11 -13.62 7.94
CA ARG A 683 10.23 -13.13 6.55
C ARG A 683 11.17 -11.93 6.39
N GLY A 684 11.60 -11.30 7.47
CA GLY A 684 12.53 -10.16 7.44
C GLY A 684 12.25 -9.08 8.49
N PRO A 685 13.10 -8.05 8.56
CA PRO A 685 13.17 -7.04 9.64
C PRO A 685 12.08 -5.96 9.58
N THR A 686 10.94 -6.23 8.93
CA THR A 686 9.87 -5.21 8.75
C THR A 686 8.47 -5.79 8.86
N TRP A 687 8.32 -6.95 9.47
CA TRP A 687 7.09 -7.75 9.45
C TRP A 687 6.66 -8.29 10.82
N GLY A 688 7.29 -7.87 11.92
CA GLY A 688 6.87 -8.27 13.27
C GLY A 688 5.49 -7.74 13.62
N TYR A 689 4.47 -8.61 13.64
CA TYR A 689 3.10 -8.22 14.00
C TYR A 689 2.94 -8.07 15.52
N SER A 690 2.06 -7.16 15.94
CA SER A 690 1.57 -7.09 17.30
C SER A 690 0.85 -8.37 17.71
N ALA A 691 0.82 -8.66 19.01
CA ALA A 691 0.00 -9.72 19.56
C ALA A 691 -1.50 -9.44 19.29
N CYS A 692 -2.26 -10.48 18.93
CA CYS A 692 -3.72 -10.36 18.77
C CYS A 692 -4.40 -10.04 20.12
N ASN A 693 -5.67 -9.61 20.12
CA ASN A 693 -6.35 -9.27 21.38
C ASN A 693 -6.35 -10.42 22.40
N GLY A 694 -6.54 -11.66 21.95
CA GLY A 694 -6.47 -12.83 22.83
C GLY A 694 -5.11 -12.96 23.52
N CYS A 695 -4.02 -12.81 22.78
CA CYS A 695 -2.68 -12.83 23.35
C CYS A 695 -2.40 -11.63 24.26
N LEU A 696 -2.88 -10.43 23.93
CA LEU A 696 -2.74 -9.26 24.81
C LEU A 696 -3.47 -9.45 26.14
N HIS A 697 -4.65 -10.05 26.10
CA HIS A 697 -5.39 -10.43 27.30
C HIS A 697 -4.59 -11.43 28.15
N ASP A 698 -4.10 -12.50 27.53
CA ASP A 698 -3.37 -13.57 28.24
C ASP A 698 -2.04 -13.05 28.82
N LEU A 699 -1.33 -12.16 28.11
CA LEU A 699 -0.13 -11.49 28.61
C LEU A 699 -0.41 -10.58 29.82
N ALA A 700 -1.57 -9.93 29.85
CA ALA A 700 -1.99 -9.12 31.00
C ALA A 700 -2.19 -10.01 32.24
N VAL A 701 -2.98 -11.07 32.10
CA VAL A 701 -3.27 -12.05 33.18
C VAL A 701 -1.98 -12.73 33.66
N PHE A 702 -1.08 -13.07 32.73
CA PHE A 702 0.21 -13.66 33.03
C PHE A 702 1.06 -12.76 33.93
N LEU A 703 1.17 -11.46 33.63
CA LEU A 703 1.97 -10.54 34.43
C LEU A 703 1.36 -10.29 35.82
N GLU A 704 0.04 -10.17 35.91
CA GLU A 704 -0.69 -10.06 37.18
C GLU A 704 -0.40 -11.28 38.07
N THR A 705 -0.53 -12.47 37.49
CA THR A 705 -0.26 -13.75 38.17
C THR A 705 1.17 -13.83 38.66
N LEU A 706 2.15 -13.42 37.85
CA LEU A 706 3.55 -13.39 38.26
C LEU A 706 3.81 -12.39 39.39
N ASN A 707 3.18 -11.21 39.34
CA ASN A 707 3.35 -10.18 40.36
C ASN A 707 2.65 -10.50 41.68
N HIS A 708 1.67 -11.41 41.69
CA HIS A 708 1.03 -11.92 42.92
C HIS A 708 1.87 -12.98 43.66
N GLN A 709 2.92 -13.52 43.05
CA GLN A 709 3.83 -14.47 43.72
C GLN A 709 4.71 -13.73 44.73
N ARG A 710 5.06 -14.40 45.85
CA ARG A 710 6.00 -13.86 46.85
C ARG A 710 7.37 -13.59 46.21
N ARG A 711 7.74 -12.31 46.08
CA ARG A 711 8.95 -11.84 45.38
C ARG A 711 9.43 -10.51 45.96
N ALA A 712 10.68 -10.13 45.70
CA ALA A 712 11.29 -8.90 46.23
C ALA A 712 10.76 -7.60 45.60
N GLY A 713 10.19 -7.68 44.39
CA GLY A 713 9.63 -6.51 43.69
C GLY A 713 8.84 -6.91 42.45
N ARG A 714 8.09 -5.96 41.89
CA ARG A 714 7.29 -6.17 40.67
C ARG A 714 8.20 -6.40 39.46
N ILE A 715 7.78 -7.26 38.55
CA ILE A 715 8.43 -7.45 37.26
C ILE A 715 8.21 -6.21 36.40
N ARG A 716 9.28 -5.73 35.77
CA ARG A 716 9.20 -4.75 34.68
C ARG A 716 8.96 -5.48 33.38
N ALA A 717 7.86 -5.20 32.70
CA ALA A 717 7.48 -5.91 31.49
C ALA A 717 7.29 -4.93 30.33
N SER A 718 7.86 -5.23 29.17
CA SER A 718 7.67 -4.43 27.95
C SER A 718 7.44 -5.33 26.75
N ILE A 719 6.65 -4.84 25.79
CA ILE A 719 6.44 -5.51 24.51
C ILE A 719 6.54 -4.50 23.37
N SER A 720 7.05 -4.96 22.23
CA SER A 720 7.21 -4.11 21.05
C SER A 720 7.03 -4.90 19.75
N TRP A 721 6.65 -4.21 18.69
CA TRP A 721 6.38 -4.78 17.36
C TRP A 721 6.57 -3.74 16.24
N GLU A 722 6.71 -4.23 15.01
CA GLU A 722 6.98 -3.40 13.83
C GLU A 722 5.68 -3.05 13.06
N ARG A 723 4.65 -3.89 13.16
CA ARG A 723 3.36 -3.72 12.47
C ARG A 723 2.22 -4.02 13.42
N LEU A 724 1.13 -3.29 13.26
CA LEU A 724 -0.11 -3.66 13.91
C LEU A 724 -0.70 -4.88 13.21
N TYR A 725 -1.17 -5.86 13.99
CA TYR A 725 -1.96 -6.96 13.50
C TYR A 725 -3.37 -6.46 13.16
N ASP A 726 -3.56 -6.06 11.90
CA ASP A 726 -4.78 -5.45 11.37
C ASP A 726 -5.61 -6.42 10.52
N LYS A 727 -5.03 -7.56 10.09
CA LYS A 727 -5.62 -8.52 9.13
C LYS A 727 -5.14 -9.96 9.36
N ASN A 728 -6.05 -10.87 9.72
CA ASN A 728 -6.23 -12.17 9.05
C ASN A 728 -7.49 -12.89 9.61
N ARG A 729 -8.27 -13.54 8.73
CA ARG A 729 -9.54 -14.21 9.09
C ARG A 729 -9.39 -15.38 10.08
N ALA A 730 -8.16 -15.84 10.37
CA ALA A 730 -7.89 -17.10 11.07
C ALA A 730 -7.94 -17.03 12.61
N CYS A 731 -7.36 -16.01 13.27
CA CYS A 731 -7.53 -15.83 14.73
C CYS A 731 -8.69 -14.90 15.10
N GLY A 732 -9.18 -14.09 14.14
CA GLY A 732 -10.42 -13.32 14.26
C GLY A 732 -10.37 -12.07 15.15
N HIS A 733 -9.23 -11.75 15.77
CA HIS A 733 -9.15 -10.71 16.79
C HIS A 733 -8.00 -9.71 16.52
N PRO A 734 -8.22 -8.68 15.67
CA PRO A 734 -7.21 -7.65 15.40
C PRO A 734 -6.83 -6.91 16.69
N THR A 735 -5.60 -6.40 16.77
CA THR A 735 -5.16 -5.65 17.94
C THR A 735 -5.94 -4.35 18.06
N ASP A 736 -6.57 -4.11 19.22
CA ASP A 736 -7.33 -2.89 19.50
C ASP A 736 -6.84 -2.12 20.73
N ALA A 737 -7.34 -0.89 20.86
CA ALA A 737 -6.98 0.02 21.94
C ALA A 737 -7.42 -0.49 23.32
N ALA A 738 -8.50 -1.27 23.40
CA ALA A 738 -9.03 -1.76 24.68
C ALA A 738 -8.11 -2.83 25.29
N ASN A 739 -7.57 -3.72 24.45
CA ASN A 739 -6.66 -4.76 24.89
C ASN A 739 -5.25 -4.21 25.19
N ILE A 740 -4.79 -3.19 24.46
CA ILE A 740 -3.57 -2.46 24.86
C ILE A 740 -3.77 -1.79 26.22
N ARG A 741 -4.93 -1.16 26.47
CA ARG A 741 -5.25 -0.54 27.78
C ARG A 741 -5.19 -1.55 28.91
N ARG A 742 -5.78 -2.71 28.69
CA ARG A 742 -5.75 -3.83 29.65
C ARG A 742 -4.32 -4.30 29.93
N LEU A 743 -3.51 -4.47 28.90
CA LEU A 743 -2.11 -4.88 29.05
C LEU A 743 -1.33 -3.87 29.92
N VAL A 744 -1.47 -2.57 29.63
CA VAL A 744 -0.81 -1.52 30.41
C VAL A 744 -1.32 -1.49 31.86
N ALA A 745 -2.63 -1.66 32.07
CA ALA A 745 -3.23 -1.70 33.41
C ALA A 745 -2.70 -2.86 34.26
N ALA A 746 -2.35 -4.00 33.64
CA ALA A 746 -1.70 -5.14 34.32
C ALA A 746 -0.25 -4.86 34.75
N GLY A 747 0.33 -3.72 34.35
CA GLY A 747 1.68 -3.28 34.72
C GLY A 747 2.74 -3.49 33.64
N TRP A 748 2.34 -3.72 32.39
CA TRP A 748 3.25 -3.62 31.25
C TRP A 748 3.54 -2.15 30.91
N ASP A 749 4.77 -1.89 30.48
CA ASP A 749 5.13 -0.64 29.82
C ASP A 749 4.26 -0.45 28.57
N GLU A 750 4.06 0.81 28.18
CA GLU A 750 3.30 1.12 26.98
C GLU A 750 3.96 0.45 25.76
N PRO A 751 3.21 -0.36 24.98
CA PRO A 751 3.82 -1.08 23.88
C PRO A 751 4.43 -0.16 22.83
N MET A 752 5.62 -0.52 22.36
CA MET A 752 6.34 0.24 21.34
C MET A 752 6.05 -0.32 19.94
N GLY A 753 5.43 0.47 19.07
CA GLY A 753 5.10 0.07 17.70
C GLY A 753 3.92 0.87 17.12
N PRO A 754 3.53 0.63 15.86
CA PRO A 754 2.31 1.20 15.28
C PRO A 754 1.07 0.86 16.11
N ARG A 755 0.13 1.80 16.19
CA ARG A 755 -1.04 1.74 17.08
C ARG A 755 -2.36 1.68 16.30
N PRO A 756 -3.42 1.08 16.86
CA PRO A 756 -4.76 1.18 16.28
C PRO A 756 -5.21 2.64 16.18
N ALA A 757 -5.93 2.98 15.11
CA ALA A 757 -6.49 4.32 14.94
C ALA A 757 -7.44 4.68 16.10
N GLY A 758 -7.37 5.92 16.59
CA GLY A 758 -8.23 6.39 17.69
C GLY A 758 -7.71 6.13 19.10
N THR A 759 -6.52 5.54 19.24
CA THR A 759 -5.86 5.37 20.54
C THR A 759 -5.32 6.71 21.05
N ARG A 760 -6.06 7.40 21.91
CA ARG A 760 -5.55 8.53 22.72
C ARG A 760 -5.12 7.98 24.07
N TRP A 761 -3.89 8.28 24.49
CA TRP A 761 -3.46 8.00 25.85
C TRP A 761 -3.42 9.29 26.66
N PRO A 762 -3.73 9.23 27.97
CA PRO A 762 -3.24 10.27 28.86
C PRO A 762 -1.71 10.27 28.76
N VAL A 763 -1.14 11.42 28.41
CA VAL A 763 0.30 11.67 28.61
C VAL A 763 0.56 11.33 30.07
N THR A 764 1.50 10.42 30.33
CA THR A 764 1.87 9.92 31.65
C THR A 764 1.77 11.04 32.69
N ALA A 765 0.83 10.91 33.64
CA ALA A 765 0.92 11.68 34.87
C ALA A 765 2.28 11.34 35.49
N ALA A 766 3.09 12.36 35.75
CA ALA A 766 4.37 12.20 36.43
C ALA A 766 4.19 11.28 37.64
N ALA A 767 5.13 10.35 37.83
CA ALA A 767 5.12 9.48 39.00
C ALA A 767 4.89 10.34 40.26
N PRO A 768 3.97 9.95 41.17
CA PRO A 768 3.74 10.71 42.39
C PRO A 768 5.08 10.90 43.09
N ALA A 769 5.39 12.16 43.42
CA ALA A 769 6.65 12.53 44.05
C ALA A 769 6.91 11.62 45.24
N ARG A 770 8.11 11.04 45.30
CA ARG A 770 8.58 10.26 46.45
C ARG A 770 8.36 11.12 47.71
N PRO A 771 7.64 10.63 48.74
CA PRO A 771 7.54 11.37 49.98
C PRO A 771 8.96 11.64 50.51
N PRO A 772 9.21 12.83 51.08
CA PRO A 772 10.53 13.20 51.57
C PRO A 772 11.01 12.16 52.59
N ALA A 773 12.27 11.75 52.45
CA ALA A 773 12.90 10.88 53.41
C ALA A 773 12.85 11.54 54.79
N LEU A 774 12.24 10.86 55.75
CA LEU A 774 12.36 11.21 57.16
C LEU A 774 13.84 11.01 57.53
N VAL A 775 14.51 12.13 57.82
CA VAL A 775 15.81 12.14 58.47
C VAL A 775 15.55 11.73 59.92
N GLY A 776 16.10 10.59 60.32
CA GLY A 776 16.18 10.07 61.69
C GLY A 776 17.49 9.34 61.86
#